data_AF-A0AAE7QED9-F1
#
_entry.id   AF-A0AAE7QED9-F1
#
_cell.length_a   1.000
_cell.length_b   1.000
_cell.length_c   1.000
_cell.angle_alpha   90.00
_cell.angle_beta   90.00
_cell.angle_gamma   90.00
#
_symmetry.space_group_name_H-M   'P 1'
#
loop_
_entity.id
_entity.type
_entity.pdbx_description
1 polymer ?
#
loop_
_entity_poly.entity_id
_entity_poly.type
_entity_poly.pdbx_seq_one_letter_code
_entity_poly.pdbx_strand_id
1 'polypeptide(L)'
;MKHHEQIKQLYQLKKEVEKSNNVILIEQINEIIKKMHQEQVVISFIGHFSSGKSSLINHIFNEHILPSSPVPTTSNTAQIIISDKENVRINLDNHTYSDLNHYEDIKRVNTFNHNIESVEIYKSSQLFDIGTVIQDTPGIDATFKNHEASTMKFLLISDVVFYTVEYNHVNSEKNFDQIRALNQLNVPVVLIINQIDKHQEEELSFEDFKTAIYDNIERWQLKIDHILYTTIYDDPNNEIAKVIPLMTRYAHNAETNKDRYFERMIEYIESAQIHYLNEIKTNLLSLMKVEEDEIDTAYQKASANVVMNAEQAILTDANNAQLLLNGVKDIIKNAYLMPFEMREKNREMLETFADNYKVPGLFGKKAKLLAIQDEKVETVVVSLNALIEKQITFQLKEYYGQFSKYLSNPNIINELVFKISQDDVKQLIKQQTSITNDYVLIYSEELKLFIERKIVNQQKKWHDQFIKNINMSILNTDNENSEETVKFDQYFENESFLKSITTKNYLHYYIHVDESVDKLIDRKYVTFEMRDEKPTEISKINKIETIENEDLNLSKSILQHLSDVTYFKTDIEKINAQIERLNKNITKIVVFGAFSAGKSAMINALLKEEILISSPNPTTASITEIQHGDKNYVTFKLEKDILKSLNDMMLTSTIEVSTISQWIKRFKGKLNQLNAQNRNFAEAIIQNYDLYAQYLDNHTTIEVNDDEIKQYTAVDAHAVFVQKITLGIQNDFLKDKIIIDSPGTGSTNSRHTKETTEIIADSDLLIYVSYYNHVYTEKDRAFLSYLNEVEIINEDSQNFFVINAVDLAKDEQELNSVVDYLTRELQTLKIDDPIYPVSSRNALKVYDEKFTTFKTAIEKFVNTTSKQQKIKQINHQTSVLYEKAKVLVSNFDQYENQIQIRNQRYSEWLTSGPIDLTVKDNVIRSVKDILTEQTTYLKDKMKIQLYDVLKEEINTSSDLSIVHQSYLHAVQQKLNEDLYLIMPRLNKGVQLNFNQASQVLSKQLEQQEIYEDLQYKDQLLNPNDVSISKLTDEIHIINLGNIKQKQLMHQTLKTELYDEIHEKTMQTLINVIEMYENEILKLIDDNAIKLSNYIEEKNKMMHQTMREKMQQKIDNTLKEEVSEAIQKIEV
;
A
#
# COMPACT_ATOMS: atom_id res chain seq x y z
N MET A 1 -32.92 -14.34 23.14
CA MET A 1 -32.01 -15.28 22.44
C MET A 1 -31.53 -14.68 21.12
N LYS A 2 -32.41 -14.36 20.15
CA LYS A 2 -32.04 -13.78 18.84
C LYS A 2 -31.18 -12.50 18.90
N HIS A 3 -31.53 -11.55 19.75
CA HIS A 3 -30.79 -10.28 19.91
C HIS A 3 -29.33 -10.45 20.39
N HIS A 4 -29.12 -11.37 21.33
CA HIS A 4 -27.78 -11.69 21.85
C HIS A 4 -26.90 -12.37 20.80
N GLU A 5 -27.49 -13.22 19.94
CA GLU A 5 -26.78 -13.81 18.80
C GLU A 5 -26.37 -12.77 17.75
N GLN A 6 -27.22 -11.76 17.50
CA GLN A 6 -26.89 -10.67 16.57
C GLN A 6 -25.71 -9.82 17.07
N ILE A 7 -25.70 -9.43 18.35
CA ILE A 7 -24.57 -8.70 18.95
C ILE A 7 -23.30 -9.56 18.91
N LYS A 8 -23.41 -10.86 19.19
CA LYS A 8 -22.28 -11.80 19.09
C LYS A 8 -21.70 -11.84 17.68
N GLN A 9 -22.53 -11.90 16.64
CA GLN A 9 -22.06 -11.92 15.26
C GLN A 9 -21.35 -10.63 14.87
N LEU A 10 -21.90 -9.47 15.23
CA LEU A 10 -21.25 -8.16 15.00
C LEU A 10 -19.90 -8.06 15.71
N TYR A 11 -19.81 -8.58 16.93
CA TYR A 11 -18.56 -8.58 17.68
C TYR A 11 -17.53 -9.56 17.09
N GLN A 12 -17.94 -10.74 16.62
CA GLN A 12 -17.07 -11.65 15.87
C GLN A 12 -16.53 -10.98 14.60
N LEU A 13 -17.38 -10.26 13.87
CA LEU A 13 -16.99 -9.52 12.67
C LEU A 13 -16.05 -8.36 13.01
N LYS A 14 -16.31 -7.60 14.10
CA LYS A 14 -15.38 -6.60 14.64
C LYS A 14 -13.99 -7.19 14.88
N LYS A 15 -13.92 -8.33 15.58
CA LYS A 15 -12.65 -9.01 15.87
C LYS A 15 -11.92 -9.50 14.62
N GLU A 16 -12.65 -9.80 13.55
CA GLU A 16 -12.02 -10.11 12.27
C GLU A 16 -11.46 -8.87 11.59
N VAL A 17 -12.22 -7.76 11.59
CA VAL A 17 -11.80 -6.49 11.00
C VAL A 17 -10.60 -5.87 11.75
N GLU A 18 -10.50 -6.07 13.07
CA GLU A 18 -9.34 -5.67 13.88
C GLU A 18 -8.01 -6.24 13.35
N LYS A 19 -8.00 -7.42 12.74
CA LYS A 19 -6.78 -8.06 12.22
C LYS A 19 -6.17 -7.30 11.04
N SER A 20 -6.96 -6.54 10.29
CA SER A 20 -6.50 -5.78 9.13
C SER A 20 -6.31 -4.28 9.41
N ASN A 21 -6.40 -3.83 10.66
CA ASN A 21 -6.28 -2.42 11.05
C ASN A 21 -7.24 -1.45 10.31
N ASN A 22 -8.44 -1.90 9.93
CA ASN A 22 -9.46 -1.01 9.33
C ASN A 22 -10.18 -0.20 10.43
N VAL A 23 -9.47 0.78 10.99
CA VAL A 23 -9.93 1.59 12.15
C VAL A 23 -11.30 2.23 11.89
N ILE A 24 -11.51 2.77 10.69
CA ILE A 24 -12.76 3.43 10.32
C ILE A 24 -13.95 2.47 10.42
N LEU A 25 -13.82 1.27 9.86
CA LEU A 25 -14.90 0.28 9.89
C LEU A 25 -15.12 -0.26 11.30
N ILE A 26 -14.07 -0.42 12.11
CA ILE A 26 -14.19 -0.83 13.52
C ILE A 26 -15.03 0.18 14.30
N GLU A 27 -14.78 1.47 14.12
CA GLU A 27 -15.54 2.53 14.77
C GLU A 27 -17.01 2.54 14.32
N GLN A 28 -17.28 2.24 13.05
CA GLN A 28 -18.65 2.07 12.56
C GLN A 28 -19.34 0.86 13.20
N ILE A 29 -18.65 -0.28 13.30
CA ILE A 29 -19.17 -1.48 13.96
C ILE A 29 -19.46 -1.21 15.45
N ASN A 30 -18.61 -0.44 16.13
CA ASN A 30 -18.84 -0.05 17.52
C ASN A 30 -20.16 0.72 17.70
N GLU A 31 -20.45 1.69 16.84
CA GLU A 31 -21.72 2.44 16.91
C GLU A 31 -22.93 1.56 16.58
N ILE A 32 -22.79 0.59 15.67
CA ILE A 32 -23.84 -0.40 15.36
C ILE A 32 -24.09 -1.31 16.57
N ILE A 33 -23.03 -1.84 17.21
CA ILE A 33 -23.13 -2.66 18.42
C ILE A 33 -23.80 -1.87 19.54
N LYS A 34 -23.41 -0.60 19.73
CA LYS A 34 -23.99 0.29 20.74
C LYS A 34 -25.50 0.51 20.50
N LYS A 35 -25.88 0.89 19.28
CA LYS A 35 -27.30 1.07 18.89
C LYS A 35 -28.12 -0.17 19.19
N MET A 36 -27.63 -1.35 18.77
CA MET A 36 -28.33 -2.61 18.97
C MET A 36 -28.43 -2.97 20.45
N HIS A 37 -27.31 -2.94 21.18
CA HIS A 37 -27.31 -3.27 22.61
C HIS A 37 -28.21 -2.33 23.44
N GLN A 38 -28.26 -1.04 23.09
CA GLN A 38 -29.10 -0.04 23.76
C GLN A 38 -30.53 0.02 23.20
N GLU A 39 -30.87 -0.83 22.22
CA GLU A 39 -32.15 -0.89 21.53
C GLU A 39 -32.65 0.45 20.96
N GLN A 40 -31.71 1.25 20.44
CA GLN A 40 -31.98 2.63 20.01
C GLN A 40 -32.66 2.73 18.65
N VAL A 41 -33.63 3.64 18.56
CA VAL A 41 -34.24 4.09 17.31
C VAL A 41 -33.72 5.48 16.97
N VAL A 42 -33.04 5.65 15.84
CA VAL A 42 -32.27 6.85 15.52
C VAL A 42 -32.94 7.62 14.37
N ILE A 43 -33.34 8.86 14.68
CA ILE A 43 -33.88 9.84 13.73
C ILE A 43 -32.84 10.93 13.52
N SER A 44 -32.30 11.01 12.31
CA SER A 44 -31.19 11.93 12.01
C SER A 44 -31.64 13.14 11.20
N PHE A 45 -31.31 14.34 11.66
CA PHE A 45 -31.42 15.58 10.91
C PHE A 45 -30.08 15.88 10.23
N ILE A 46 -30.13 16.02 8.91
CA ILE A 46 -28.95 16.03 8.05
C ILE A 46 -29.08 17.12 7.00
N GLY A 47 -28.02 17.84 6.65
CA GLY A 47 -28.05 18.85 5.60
C GLY A 47 -26.96 19.90 5.76
N HIS A 48 -26.79 20.77 4.76
CA HIS A 48 -25.72 21.78 4.71
C HIS A 48 -25.65 22.66 5.97
N PHE A 49 -24.47 23.21 6.26
CA PHE A 49 -24.30 24.10 7.41
C PHE A 49 -25.26 25.31 7.28
N SER A 50 -25.87 25.75 8.38
CA SER A 50 -26.91 26.80 8.42
C SER A 50 -28.26 26.51 7.72
N SER A 51 -28.56 25.25 7.37
CA SER A 51 -29.91 24.87 6.89
C SER A 51 -31.02 24.95 7.95
N GLY A 52 -30.70 25.35 9.18
CA GLY A 52 -31.66 25.55 10.27
C GLY A 52 -32.04 24.28 11.04
N LYS A 53 -31.25 23.20 10.97
CA LYS A 53 -31.49 21.91 11.66
C LYS A 53 -31.65 22.05 13.18
N SER A 54 -30.66 22.59 13.87
CA SER A 54 -30.68 22.74 15.33
C SER A 54 -31.82 23.65 15.80
N SER A 55 -32.12 24.71 15.04
CA SER A 55 -33.28 25.58 15.29
C SER A 55 -34.61 24.85 15.11
N LEU A 56 -34.72 24.01 14.09
CA LEU A 56 -35.90 23.18 13.84
C LEU A 56 -36.09 22.14 14.96
N ILE A 57 -35.01 21.47 15.40
CA ILE A 57 -35.04 20.53 16.53
C ILE A 57 -35.47 21.25 17.82
N ASN A 58 -34.86 22.38 18.15
CA ASN A 58 -35.22 23.18 19.32
C ASN A 58 -36.71 23.60 19.30
N HIS A 59 -37.20 23.98 18.11
CA HIS A 59 -38.61 24.33 17.93
C HIS A 59 -39.55 23.12 18.13
N ILE A 60 -39.18 21.94 17.61
CA ILE A 60 -39.94 20.68 17.80
C ILE A 60 -40.07 20.31 19.28
N PHE A 61 -39.01 20.51 20.07
CA PHE A 61 -39.02 20.24 21.50
C PHE A 61 -39.58 21.39 22.36
N ASN A 62 -39.86 22.55 21.75
CA ASN A 62 -40.24 23.78 22.43
C ASN A 62 -39.25 24.21 23.54
N GLU A 63 -37.96 23.97 23.30
CA GLU A 63 -36.88 24.18 24.26
C GLU A 63 -35.55 24.51 23.54
N HIS A 64 -34.68 25.29 24.17
CA HIS A 64 -33.33 25.57 23.66
C HIS A 64 -32.34 24.50 24.13
N ILE A 65 -32.36 23.34 23.49
CA ILE A 65 -31.52 22.17 23.85
C ILE A 65 -30.15 22.25 23.15
N LEU A 66 -30.15 22.64 21.87
CA LEU A 66 -28.95 22.73 21.02
C LEU A 66 -28.54 24.20 20.78
N PRO A 67 -27.24 24.54 20.72
CA PRO A 67 -26.79 25.90 20.45
C PRO A 67 -27.09 26.34 19.01
N SER A 68 -27.44 27.62 18.82
CA SER A 68 -27.76 28.22 17.51
C SER A 68 -26.80 29.37 17.18
N SER A 69 -25.49 29.08 17.06
CA SER A 69 -24.42 30.07 16.80
C SER A 69 -23.94 30.05 15.34
N PRO A 70 -23.50 31.19 14.76
CA PRO A 70 -22.93 31.27 13.41
C PRO A 70 -21.46 30.83 13.33
N VAL A 71 -20.71 30.90 14.44
CA VAL A 71 -19.41 30.20 14.57
C VAL A 71 -19.68 28.70 14.39
N PRO A 72 -18.85 27.95 13.64
CA PRO A 72 -18.95 26.50 13.62
C PRO A 72 -19.01 25.99 15.06
N THR A 73 -20.19 25.53 15.49
CA THR A 73 -20.28 24.70 16.68
C THR A 73 -19.48 23.47 16.28
N THR A 74 -18.27 23.40 16.84
CA THR A 74 -17.26 22.34 16.72
C THR A 74 -17.86 21.06 16.20
N SER A 75 -17.19 20.44 15.22
CA SER A 75 -17.32 19.15 14.49
C SER A 75 -17.99 17.95 15.18
N ASN A 76 -18.84 18.19 16.16
CA ASN A 76 -19.26 17.30 17.22
C ASN A 76 -20.76 17.09 16.99
N THR A 77 -21.12 15.86 16.70
CA THR A 77 -22.52 15.46 16.57
C THR A 77 -23.21 15.56 17.93
N ALA A 78 -24.41 16.14 17.96
CA ALA A 78 -25.24 16.17 19.16
C ALA A 78 -26.39 15.15 19.04
N GLN A 79 -26.58 14.33 20.06
CA GLN A 79 -27.63 13.32 20.14
C GLN A 79 -28.51 13.60 21.35
N ILE A 80 -29.80 13.80 21.14
CA ILE A 80 -30.81 13.87 22.21
C ILE A 80 -31.36 12.45 22.39
N ILE A 81 -31.06 11.83 23.52
CA ILE A 81 -31.46 10.46 23.85
C ILE A 81 -32.60 10.51 24.84
N ILE A 82 -33.75 9.94 24.47
CA ILE A 82 -34.91 9.89 25.35
C ILE A 82 -34.70 8.84 26.44
N SER A 83 -34.65 9.30 27.70
CA SER A 83 -34.28 8.50 28.87
C SER A 83 -35.03 8.94 30.13
N ASP A 84 -35.05 8.06 31.14
CA ASP A 84 -35.54 8.32 32.49
C ASP A 84 -34.54 9.11 33.36
N LYS A 85 -33.30 9.28 32.88
CA LYS A 85 -32.24 10.04 33.54
C LYS A 85 -31.90 11.29 32.73
N GLU A 86 -31.60 12.37 33.45
CA GLU A 86 -31.12 13.62 32.86
C GLU A 86 -29.64 13.79 33.15
N ASN A 87 -28.81 13.73 32.12
CA ASN A 87 -27.37 13.99 32.16
C ASN A 87 -26.87 14.38 30.78
N VAL A 88 -25.71 15.02 30.74
CA VAL A 88 -24.98 15.28 29.50
C VAL A 88 -23.74 14.40 29.50
N ARG A 89 -23.48 13.70 28.40
CA ARG A 89 -22.27 12.89 28.22
C ARG A 89 -21.48 13.43 27.04
N ILE A 90 -20.18 13.57 27.25
CA ILE A 90 -19.23 13.93 26.20
C ILE A 90 -18.42 12.70 25.83
N ASN A 91 -18.34 12.40 24.53
CA ASN A 91 -17.46 11.40 23.97
C ASN A 91 -16.19 12.10 23.48
N LEU A 92 -15.03 11.53 23.81
CA LEU A 92 -13.71 12.08 23.56
C LEU A 92 -12.87 11.09 22.73
N ASP A 93 -11.76 11.57 22.18
CA ASP A 93 -10.76 10.75 21.52
C ASP A 93 -10.31 9.54 22.39
N ASN A 94 -9.76 8.51 21.73
CA ASN A 94 -9.24 7.29 22.36
C ASN A 94 -10.31 6.45 23.10
N HIS A 95 -11.55 6.46 22.61
CA HIS A 95 -12.67 5.72 23.20
C HIS A 95 -12.94 6.09 24.66
N THR A 96 -12.80 7.37 25.04
CA THR A 96 -13.10 7.82 26.40
C THR A 96 -14.39 8.64 26.46
N TYR A 97 -15.07 8.64 27.61
CA TYR A 97 -16.25 9.47 27.83
C TYR A 97 -16.34 9.98 29.26
N SER A 98 -17.03 11.11 29.45
CA SER A 98 -17.32 11.69 30.76
C SER A 98 -18.76 12.19 30.81
N ASP A 99 -19.34 12.15 32.01
CA ASP A 99 -20.65 12.75 32.28
C ASP A 99 -20.45 14.16 32.87
N LEU A 100 -21.28 15.11 32.43
CA LEU A 100 -21.35 16.50 32.85
C LEU A 100 -22.77 16.81 33.35
N ASN A 101 -22.87 17.80 34.24
CA ASN A 101 -24.14 18.21 34.84
C ASN A 101 -24.93 19.18 33.93
N HIS A 102 -24.24 20.07 33.21
CA HIS A 102 -24.88 21.07 32.36
C HIS A 102 -24.22 21.20 30.98
N TYR A 103 -25.01 21.51 29.96
CA TYR A 103 -24.51 21.75 28.60
C TYR A 103 -23.50 22.93 28.54
N GLU A 104 -23.65 23.93 29.42
CA GLU A 104 -22.71 25.06 29.50
C GLU A 104 -21.28 24.65 29.89
N ASP A 105 -21.12 23.52 30.57
CA ASP A 105 -19.80 22.99 30.94
C ASP A 105 -19.03 22.49 29.71
N ILE A 106 -19.69 22.18 28.59
CA ILE A 106 -19.06 21.79 27.32
C ILE A 106 -18.19 22.93 26.76
N LYS A 107 -18.63 24.19 26.90
CA LYS A 107 -17.85 25.36 26.46
C LYS A 107 -16.53 25.49 27.23
N ARG A 108 -16.48 24.98 28.46
CA ARG A 108 -15.27 24.95 29.29
C ARG A 108 -14.36 23.80 28.91
N VAL A 109 -14.89 22.65 28.47
CA VAL A 109 -14.05 21.51 28.01
C VAL A 109 -13.33 21.84 26.69
N ASN A 110 -13.99 22.55 25.75
CA ASN A 110 -13.38 22.99 24.48
C ASN A 110 -12.19 23.96 24.66
N THR A 111 -12.01 24.58 25.83
CA THR A 111 -10.89 25.49 26.10
C THR A 111 -9.60 24.78 26.54
N PHE A 112 -9.65 23.46 26.81
CA PHE A 112 -8.52 22.67 27.34
C PHE A 112 -7.82 21.76 26.29
N ASN A 113 -7.93 22.04 24.98
CA ASN A 113 -7.30 21.25 23.90
C ASN A 113 -7.69 19.75 23.86
N HIS A 114 -8.86 19.37 24.38
CA HIS A 114 -9.43 18.03 24.14
C HIS A 114 -10.47 18.08 23.02
N ASN A 115 -10.31 17.24 21.99
CA ASN A 115 -11.32 17.09 20.95
C ASN A 115 -12.51 16.28 21.51
N ILE A 116 -13.70 16.85 21.39
CA ILE A 116 -14.96 16.17 21.70
C ILE A 116 -15.48 15.58 20.40
N GLU A 117 -15.69 14.27 20.34
CA GLU A 117 -16.19 13.60 19.13
C GLU A 117 -17.71 13.77 18.98
N SER A 118 -18.45 13.67 20.10
CA SER A 118 -19.91 13.82 20.12
C SER A 118 -20.44 14.13 21.52
N VAL A 119 -21.65 14.69 21.57
CA VAL A 119 -22.36 15.03 22.80
C VAL A 119 -23.68 14.27 22.85
N GLU A 120 -23.92 13.55 23.94
CA GLU A 120 -25.18 12.85 24.20
C GLU A 120 -25.93 13.57 25.32
N ILE A 121 -27.14 14.02 25.05
CA ILE A 121 -28.02 14.73 25.98
C ILE A 121 -29.17 13.78 26.33
N TYR A 122 -29.12 13.23 27.53
CA TYR A 122 -30.17 12.34 28.03
C TYR A 122 -31.30 13.19 28.62
N LYS A 123 -32.52 12.99 28.14
CA LYS A 123 -33.67 13.80 28.56
C LYS A 123 -34.98 13.02 28.54
N SER A 124 -35.88 13.36 29.47
CA SER A 124 -37.25 12.86 29.45
C SER A 124 -38.12 13.60 28.42
N SER A 125 -38.96 12.87 27.67
CA SER A 125 -39.90 13.47 26.71
C SER A 125 -41.22 12.73 26.72
N GLN A 126 -42.32 13.46 26.48
CA GLN A 126 -43.66 12.87 26.27
C GLN A 126 -43.97 12.61 24.79
N LEU A 127 -43.11 13.07 23.88
CA LEU A 127 -43.33 12.97 22.42
C LEU A 127 -42.84 11.66 21.81
N PHE A 128 -41.85 11.03 22.44
CA PHE A 128 -41.14 9.86 21.93
C PHE A 128 -40.90 8.84 23.05
N ASP A 129 -40.84 7.55 22.68
CA ASP A 129 -40.60 6.48 23.63
C ASP A 129 -39.12 6.42 24.07
N ILE A 130 -38.87 5.82 25.24
CA ILE A 130 -37.52 5.61 25.79
C ILE A 130 -36.68 4.81 24.78
N GLY A 131 -35.46 5.27 24.52
CA GLY A 131 -34.57 4.69 23.50
C GLY A 131 -34.65 5.37 22.13
N THR A 132 -35.56 6.33 21.93
CA THR A 132 -35.53 7.20 20.74
C THR A 132 -34.34 8.16 20.82
N VAL A 133 -33.58 8.28 19.74
CA VAL A 133 -32.44 9.17 19.59
C VAL A 133 -32.74 10.16 18.47
N ILE A 134 -32.72 11.45 18.80
CA ILE A 134 -32.82 12.53 17.82
C ILE A 134 -31.43 13.11 17.64
N GLN A 135 -30.93 12.99 16.43
CA GLN A 135 -29.55 13.27 16.13
C GLN A 135 -29.42 14.50 15.23
N ASP A 136 -28.66 15.49 15.69
CA ASP A 136 -28.25 16.65 14.89
C ASP A 136 -26.82 16.39 14.37
N THR A 137 -26.69 16.24 13.06
CA THR A 137 -25.40 15.98 12.42
C THR A 137 -24.74 17.28 11.95
N PRO A 138 -23.40 17.39 12.00
CA PRO A 138 -22.68 18.49 11.37
C PRO A 138 -23.03 18.59 9.88
N GLY A 139 -22.90 19.79 9.30
CA GLY A 139 -23.16 19.99 7.88
C GLY A 139 -22.28 19.09 7.01
N ILE A 140 -22.85 18.41 6.02
CA ILE A 140 -22.14 17.47 5.10
C ILE A 140 -21.23 18.23 4.09
N ASP A 141 -20.68 19.36 4.50
CA ASP A 141 -19.80 20.24 3.73
C ASP A 141 -18.31 20.00 3.96
N ALA A 142 -17.95 19.12 4.88
CA ALA A 142 -16.58 18.72 5.16
C ALA A 142 -16.03 17.78 4.06
N THR A 143 -15.39 18.33 3.03
CA THR A 143 -14.66 17.58 2.01
C THR A 143 -13.25 17.19 2.48
N PHE A 144 -13.17 16.27 3.45
CA PHE A 144 -11.95 15.52 3.77
C PHE A 144 -12.28 14.05 4.06
N LYS A 145 -11.43 13.14 3.54
CA LYS A 145 -11.52 11.68 3.76
C LYS A 145 -11.60 11.27 5.25
N ASN A 146 -11.09 12.10 6.17
CA ASN A 146 -11.13 11.82 7.62
C ASN A 146 -12.44 12.26 8.30
N HIS A 147 -13.18 13.25 7.78
CA HIS A 147 -14.47 13.70 8.33
C HIS A 147 -15.69 13.03 7.67
N GLU A 148 -15.52 12.51 6.46
CA GLU A 148 -16.52 11.68 5.78
C GLU A 148 -16.80 10.40 6.58
N ALA A 149 -15.75 9.79 7.17
CA ALA A 149 -15.86 8.63 8.05
C ALA A 149 -16.75 8.88 9.28
N SER A 150 -16.56 10.00 9.98
CA SER A 150 -17.37 10.35 11.17
C SER A 150 -18.83 10.58 10.82
N THR A 151 -19.12 11.28 9.72
CA THR A 151 -20.50 11.47 9.25
C THR A 151 -21.13 10.14 8.82
N MET A 152 -20.37 9.27 8.16
CA MET A 152 -20.85 7.95 7.73
C MET A 152 -21.27 7.05 8.90
N LYS A 153 -20.52 7.03 10.02
CA LYS A 153 -20.89 6.28 11.24
C LYS A 153 -22.34 6.56 11.65
N PHE A 154 -22.74 7.82 11.57
CA PHE A 154 -24.05 8.29 11.95
C PHE A 154 -25.14 7.98 10.92
N LEU A 155 -24.80 8.00 9.63
CA LEU A 155 -25.72 7.56 8.58
C LEU A 155 -26.05 6.06 8.73
N LEU A 156 -25.06 5.25 9.06
CA LEU A 156 -25.21 3.80 9.21
C LEU A 156 -26.13 3.40 10.36
N ILE A 157 -26.17 4.19 11.44
CA ILE A 157 -27.08 3.95 12.58
C ILE A 157 -28.48 4.55 12.39
N SER A 158 -28.70 5.37 11.36
CA SER A 158 -29.98 6.05 11.12
C SER A 158 -31.05 5.08 10.64
N ASP A 159 -32.23 5.14 11.28
CA ASP A 159 -33.43 4.42 10.82
C ASP A 159 -34.24 5.25 9.83
N VAL A 160 -34.16 6.58 9.94
CA VAL A 160 -34.74 7.54 9.00
C VAL A 160 -33.89 8.82 9.01
N VAL A 161 -33.77 9.45 7.84
CA VAL A 161 -33.07 10.72 7.67
C VAL A 161 -34.07 11.82 7.28
N PHE A 162 -34.12 12.88 8.09
CA PHE A 162 -34.77 14.14 7.77
C PHE A 162 -33.73 15.09 7.14
N TYR A 163 -33.63 15.00 5.82
CA TYR A 163 -32.68 15.75 5.03
C TYR A 163 -33.16 17.20 4.85
N THR A 164 -32.57 18.13 5.59
CA THR A 164 -32.95 19.54 5.71
C THR A 164 -32.10 20.44 4.82
N VAL A 165 -32.75 21.06 3.83
CA VAL A 165 -32.15 22.01 2.90
C VAL A 165 -32.77 23.39 3.07
N GLU A 166 -31.98 24.44 2.90
CA GLU A 166 -32.51 25.80 2.83
C GLU A 166 -33.26 26.01 1.51
N TYR A 167 -34.36 26.79 1.56
CA TYR A 167 -35.21 27.16 0.43
C TYR A 167 -34.42 27.55 -0.84
N ASN A 168 -33.44 28.45 -0.72
CA ASN A 168 -32.64 28.93 -1.85
C ASN A 168 -31.64 27.90 -2.42
N HIS A 169 -31.37 26.81 -1.70
CA HIS A 169 -30.33 25.84 -2.01
C HIS A 169 -30.87 24.43 -2.28
N VAL A 170 -32.19 24.24 -2.35
CA VAL A 170 -32.84 22.94 -2.57
C VAL A 170 -32.36 22.24 -3.84
N ASN A 171 -32.15 22.99 -4.93
CA ASN A 171 -31.76 22.46 -6.24
C ASN A 171 -30.25 22.21 -6.40
N SER A 172 -29.47 22.28 -5.32
CA SER A 172 -28.04 21.96 -5.35
C SER A 172 -27.84 20.47 -5.69
N GLU A 173 -27.08 20.21 -6.76
CA GLU A 173 -26.70 18.87 -7.23
C GLU A 173 -26.11 18.00 -6.11
N LYS A 174 -25.34 18.63 -5.22
CA LYS A 174 -24.73 17.98 -4.07
C LYS A 174 -25.76 17.38 -3.09
N ASN A 175 -26.92 18.02 -2.92
CA ASN A 175 -27.99 17.47 -2.09
C ASN A 175 -28.49 16.14 -2.67
N PHE A 176 -28.67 16.09 -3.99
CA PHE A 176 -29.18 14.93 -4.70
C PHE A 176 -28.22 13.74 -4.68
N ASP A 177 -26.92 13.98 -4.86
CA ASP A 177 -25.90 12.94 -4.74
C ASP A 177 -25.88 12.31 -3.34
N GLN A 178 -26.06 13.12 -2.28
CA GLN A 178 -26.11 12.63 -0.90
C GLN A 178 -27.38 11.82 -0.63
N ILE A 179 -28.54 12.30 -1.10
CA ILE A 179 -29.80 11.55 -1.02
C ILE A 179 -29.67 10.20 -1.76
N ARG A 180 -29.00 10.18 -2.92
CA ARG A 180 -28.74 8.94 -3.67
C ARG A 180 -27.88 7.96 -2.88
N ALA A 181 -26.84 8.43 -2.18
CA ALA A 181 -26.02 7.58 -1.31
C ALA A 181 -26.86 6.97 -0.17
N LEU A 182 -27.75 7.75 0.46
CA LEU A 182 -28.69 7.24 1.47
C LEU A 182 -29.66 6.20 0.88
N ASN A 183 -30.13 6.41 -0.35
CA ASN A 183 -30.98 5.44 -1.05
C ASN A 183 -30.26 4.13 -1.36
N GLN A 184 -28.96 4.15 -1.66
CA GLN A 184 -28.14 2.94 -1.85
C GLN A 184 -28.00 2.15 -0.54
N LEU A 185 -27.89 2.85 0.59
CA LEU A 185 -27.94 2.26 1.92
C LEU A 185 -29.36 1.87 2.37
N ASN A 186 -30.37 1.97 1.49
CA ASN A 186 -31.78 1.70 1.80
C ASN A 186 -32.27 2.41 3.08
N VAL A 187 -31.74 3.62 3.35
CA VAL A 187 -32.20 4.46 4.45
C VAL A 187 -33.37 5.32 3.95
N PRO A 188 -34.54 5.30 4.61
CA PRO A 188 -35.65 6.19 4.29
C PRO A 188 -35.27 7.66 4.42
N VAL A 189 -35.69 8.48 3.44
CA VAL A 189 -35.39 9.92 3.40
C VAL A 189 -36.67 10.75 3.37
N VAL A 190 -36.78 11.68 4.30
CA VAL A 190 -37.77 12.77 4.32
C VAL A 190 -37.03 14.07 3.98
N LEU A 191 -37.42 14.73 2.89
CA LEU A 191 -36.83 15.99 2.47
C LEU A 191 -37.55 17.16 3.16
N ILE A 192 -36.83 17.92 3.99
CA ILE A 192 -37.32 19.16 4.60
C ILE A 192 -36.74 20.35 3.83
N ILE A 193 -37.61 21.15 3.23
CA ILE A 193 -37.26 22.44 2.65
C ILE A 193 -37.58 23.49 3.71
N ASN A 194 -36.53 24.02 4.34
CA ASN A 194 -36.62 24.93 5.48
C ASN A 194 -36.43 26.39 5.05
N GLN A 195 -36.85 27.32 5.91
CA GLN A 195 -36.81 28.78 5.67
C GLN A 195 -37.69 29.22 4.49
N ILE A 196 -38.88 28.64 4.34
CA ILE A 196 -39.81 29.00 3.27
C ILE A 196 -40.36 30.42 3.38
N ASP A 197 -40.20 31.07 4.54
CA ASP A 197 -40.49 32.50 4.75
C ASP A 197 -39.69 33.43 3.82
N LYS A 198 -38.63 32.92 3.19
CA LYS A 198 -37.87 33.62 2.16
C LYS A 198 -38.52 33.60 0.77
N HIS A 199 -39.60 32.85 0.58
CA HIS A 199 -40.30 32.76 -0.70
C HIS A 199 -40.96 34.10 -1.07
N GLN A 200 -40.85 34.48 -2.35
CA GLN A 200 -41.49 35.67 -2.90
C GLN A 200 -42.38 35.25 -4.08
N GLU A 201 -43.70 35.29 -3.85
CA GLU A 201 -44.72 34.87 -4.82
C GLU A 201 -44.68 35.69 -6.13
N GLU A 202 -44.14 36.92 -6.07
CA GLU A 202 -44.00 37.83 -7.22
C GLU A 202 -42.89 37.39 -8.20
N GLU A 203 -41.88 36.64 -7.74
CA GLU A 203 -40.77 36.15 -8.57
C GLU A 203 -41.08 34.78 -9.18
N LEU A 204 -41.64 33.86 -8.40
CA LEU A 204 -41.99 32.50 -8.79
C LEU A 204 -43.17 32.04 -7.93
N SER A 205 -44.21 31.44 -8.52
CA SER A 205 -45.33 30.93 -7.71
C SER A 205 -44.89 29.73 -6.85
N PHE A 206 -45.48 29.58 -5.66
CA PHE A 206 -45.10 28.47 -4.77
C PHE A 206 -45.39 27.09 -5.39
N GLU A 207 -46.43 26.98 -6.24
CA GLU A 207 -46.75 25.74 -6.94
C GLU A 207 -45.77 25.41 -8.09
N ASP A 208 -45.29 26.42 -8.81
CA ASP A 208 -44.24 26.22 -9.82
C ASP A 208 -42.92 25.80 -9.16
N PHE A 209 -42.60 26.37 -7.98
CA PHE A 209 -41.46 25.96 -7.17
C PHE A 209 -41.53 24.49 -6.76
N LYS A 210 -42.69 24.02 -6.26
CA LYS A 210 -42.90 22.59 -5.93
C LYS A 210 -42.70 21.70 -7.15
N THR A 211 -43.29 22.09 -8.28
CA THR A 211 -43.21 21.34 -9.54
C THR A 211 -41.76 21.15 -9.97
N ALA A 212 -40.94 22.21 -9.92
CA ALA A 212 -39.52 22.15 -10.25
C ALA A 212 -38.73 21.17 -9.35
N ILE A 213 -39.08 21.07 -8.07
CA ILE A 213 -38.45 20.11 -7.14
C ILE A 213 -38.82 18.68 -7.51
N TYR A 214 -40.10 18.40 -7.80
CA TYR A 214 -40.55 17.07 -8.21
C TYR A 214 -39.88 16.62 -9.52
N ASP A 215 -39.80 17.50 -10.52
CA ASP A 215 -39.12 17.23 -11.78
C ASP A 215 -37.63 16.86 -11.57
N ASN A 216 -36.96 17.57 -10.65
CA ASN A 216 -35.58 17.26 -10.30
C ASN A 216 -35.44 15.92 -9.57
N ILE A 217 -36.32 15.60 -8.63
CA ILE A 217 -36.31 14.31 -7.91
C ILE A 217 -36.47 13.14 -8.90
N GLU A 218 -37.39 13.26 -9.87
CA GLU A 218 -37.62 12.24 -10.89
C GLU A 218 -36.43 12.13 -11.85
N ARG A 219 -35.91 13.26 -12.34
CA ARG A 219 -34.72 13.32 -13.21
C ARG A 219 -33.50 12.65 -12.57
N TRP A 220 -33.34 12.82 -11.27
CA TRP A 220 -32.24 12.26 -10.48
C TRP A 220 -32.53 10.84 -9.95
N GLN A 221 -33.71 10.30 -10.19
CA GLN A 221 -34.16 8.98 -9.74
C GLN A 221 -34.04 8.79 -8.21
N LEU A 222 -34.32 9.84 -7.44
CA LEU A 222 -34.21 9.83 -5.99
C LEU A 222 -35.46 9.18 -5.37
N LYS A 223 -35.26 8.36 -4.34
CA LYS A 223 -36.35 7.79 -3.53
C LYS A 223 -36.53 8.66 -2.29
N ILE A 224 -37.60 9.45 -2.28
CA ILE A 224 -37.96 10.33 -1.16
C ILE A 224 -39.36 9.93 -0.69
N ASP A 225 -39.50 9.65 0.60
CA ASP A 225 -40.76 9.18 1.17
C ASP A 225 -41.76 10.34 1.32
N HIS A 226 -41.27 11.50 1.76
CA HIS A 226 -42.06 12.70 2.00
C HIS A 226 -41.23 13.97 1.75
N ILE A 227 -41.90 15.03 1.28
CA ILE A 227 -41.34 16.38 1.16
C ILE A 227 -42.17 17.29 2.07
N LEU A 228 -41.50 18.06 2.93
CA LEU A 228 -42.14 18.99 3.87
C LEU A 228 -41.56 20.40 3.70
N TYR A 229 -42.44 21.39 3.65
CA TYR A 229 -42.08 22.81 3.55
C TYR A 229 -42.20 23.45 4.94
N THR A 230 -41.11 23.96 5.51
CA THR A 230 -41.07 24.38 6.92
C THR A 230 -40.43 25.74 7.13
N THR A 231 -40.87 26.43 8.17
CA THR A 231 -40.20 27.60 8.74
C THR A 231 -40.54 27.70 10.23
N ILE A 232 -39.69 28.37 11.02
CA ILE A 232 -39.97 28.70 12.43
C ILE A 232 -40.77 30.00 12.59
N TYR A 233 -41.06 30.68 11.48
CA TYR A 233 -41.87 31.89 11.41
C TYR A 233 -43.30 31.58 10.96
N ASP A 234 -44.19 32.58 11.03
CA ASP A 234 -45.56 32.46 10.54
C ASP A 234 -45.59 32.55 9.01
N ASP A 235 -46.00 31.47 8.33
CA ASP A 235 -46.16 31.41 6.88
C ASP A 235 -47.36 30.49 6.52
N PRO A 236 -48.22 30.87 5.56
CA PRO A 236 -49.41 30.08 5.19
C PRO A 236 -49.08 28.70 4.58
N ASN A 237 -47.90 28.54 4.01
CA ASN A 237 -47.40 27.30 3.42
C ASN A 237 -46.61 26.44 4.44
N ASN A 238 -46.51 26.87 5.70
CA ASN A 238 -45.73 26.18 6.72
C ASN A 238 -46.36 24.84 7.14
N GLU A 239 -45.61 23.75 6.95
CA GLU A 239 -46.02 22.38 7.26
C GLU A 239 -45.32 21.81 8.50
N ILE A 240 -44.67 22.65 9.32
CA ILE A 240 -43.92 22.22 10.52
C ILE A 240 -44.75 21.34 11.47
N ALA A 241 -46.07 21.55 11.55
CA ALA A 241 -46.98 20.74 12.35
C ALA A 241 -47.09 19.26 11.89
N LYS A 242 -46.70 18.94 10.65
CA LYS A 242 -46.68 17.57 10.11
C LYS A 242 -45.41 16.79 10.49
N VAL A 243 -44.36 17.47 10.95
CA VAL A 243 -43.05 16.85 11.23
C VAL A 243 -43.13 15.86 12.39
N ILE A 244 -43.73 16.26 13.54
CA ILE A 244 -43.82 15.40 14.74
C ILE A 244 -44.59 14.09 14.46
N PRO A 245 -45.82 14.11 13.90
CA PRO A 245 -46.54 12.87 13.59
C PRO A 245 -45.76 11.92 12.67
N LEU A 246 -44.97 12.48 11.74
CA LEU A 246 -44.16 11.70 10.83
C LEU A 246 -42.96 11.07 11.55
N MET A 247 -42.25 11.82 12.39
CA MET A 247 -41.17 11.30 13.23
C MET A 247 -41.64 10.15 14.11
N THR A 248 -42.78 10.30 14.81
CA THR A 248 -43.35 9.24 15.67
C THR A 248 -43.71 7.99 14.87
N ARG A 249 -44.23 8.14 13.64
CA ARG A 249 -44.53 7.00 12.76
C ARG A 249 -43.28 6.21 12.37
N TYR A 250 -42.19 6.90 12.00
CA TYR A 250 -40.93 6.23 11.68
C TYR A 250 -40.31 5.56 12.90
N ALA A 251 -40.39 6.20 14.07
CA ALA A 251 -39.89 5.63 15.31
C ALA A 251 -40.53 4.27 15.60
N HIS A 252 -41.86 4.19 15.50
CA HIS A 252 -42.61 2.95 15.73
C HIS A 252 -42.32 1.88 14.68
N ASN A 253 -42.21 2.25 13.40
CA ASN A 253 -41.91 1.30 12.33
C ASN A 253 -40.49 0.74 12.44
N ALA A 254 -39.50 1.56 12.83
CA ALA A 254 -38.12 1.13 13.01
C ALA A 254 -38.01 0.05 14.09
N GLU A 255 -38.75 0.21 15.19
CA GLU A 255 -38.81 -0.77 16.28
C GLU A 255 -39.27 -2.16 15.78
N THR A 256 -40.20 -2.20 14.82
CA THR A 256 -40.69 -3.46 14.22
C THR A 256 -39.75 -4.08 13.18
N ASN A 257 -38.71 -3.36 12.72
CA ASN A 257 -37.83 -3.77 11.62
C ASN A 257 -36.35 -4.01 12.04
N LYS A 258 -36.08 -4.22 13.34
CA LYS A 258 -34.72 -4.44 13.90
C LYS A 258 -33.92 -5.52 13.15
N ASP A 259 -34.56 -6.60 12.72
CA ASP A 259 -33.88 -7.69 11.99
C ASP A 259 -33.38 -7.25 10.60
N ARG A 260 -34.17 -6.44 9.88
CA ARG A 260 -33.80 -5.92 8.56
C ARG A 260 -32.63 -4.93 8.66
N TYR A 261 -32.59 -4.14 9.72
CA TYR A 261 -31.44 -3.28 10.01
C TYR A 261 -30.17 -4.13 10.20
N PHE A 262 -30.23 -5.17 11.03
CA PHE A 262 -29.10 -6.06 11.28
C PHE A 262 -28.56 -6.71 9.99
N GLU A 263 -29.43 -7.31 9.18
CA GLU A 263 -29.03 -7.97 7.92
C GLU A 263 -28.32 -6.99 6.97
N ARG A 264 -28.88 -5.79 6.84
CA ARG A 264 -28.28 -4.70 6.05
C ARG A 264 -26.89 -4.32 6.54
N MET A 265 -26.70 -4.22 7.86
CA MET A 265 -25.42 -3.82 8.44
C MET A 265 -24.34 -4.90 8.24
N ILE A 266 -24.68 -6.18 8.38
CA ILE A 266 -23.74 -7.27 8.12
C ILE A 266 -23.27 -7.23 6.66
N GLU A 267 -24.18 -7.10 5.70
CA GLU A 267 -23.85 -7.03 4.27
C GLU A 267 -22.95 -5.82 3.95
N TYR A 268 -23.26 -4.66 4.56
CA TYR A 268 -22.42 -3.47 4.44
C TYR A 268 -21.00 -3.69 4.98
N ILE A 269 -20.88 -4.22 6.20
CA ILE A 269 -19.57 -4.42 6.85
C ILE A 269 -18.73 -5.44 6.06
N GLU A 270 -19.32 -6.57 5.64
CA GLU A 270 -18.61 -7.58 4.84
C GLU A 270 -18.13 -6.98 3.51
N SER A 271 -18.99 -6.22 2.80
CA SER A 271 -18.65 -5.61 1.52
C SER A 271 -17.58 -4.53 1.66
N ALA A 272 -17.70 -3.67 2.68
CA ALA A 272 -16.71 -2.62 2.97
C ALA A 272 -15.34 -3.21 3.32
N GLN A 273 -15.32 -4.28 4.10
CA GLN A 273 -14.09 -4.97 4.47
C GLN A 273 -13.43 -5.68 3.27
N ILE A 274 -14.23 -6.35 2.42
CA ILE A 274 -13.72 -6.98 1.19
C ILE A 274 -13.11 -5.92 0.27
N HIS A 275 -13.77 -4.78 0.10
CA HIS A 275 -13.24 -3.67 -0.71
C HIS A 275 -11.89 -3.18 -0.16
N TYR A 276 -11.82 -2.93 1.15
CA TYR A 276 -10.59 -2.49 1.83
C TYR A 276 -9.42 -3.46 1.65
N LEU A 277 -9.66 -4.77 1.87
CA LEU A 277 -8.63 -5.80 1.70
C LEU A 277 -8.17 -5.95 0.25
N ASN A 278 -9.08 -5.76 -0.72
CA ASN A 278 -8.71 -5.75 -2.13
C ASN A 278 -7.87 -4.51 -2.51
N GLU A 279 -8.15 -3.33 -1.96
CA GLU A 279 -7.30 -2.16 -2.16
C GLU A 279 -5.89 -2.37 -1.60
N ILE A 280 -5.76 -2.97 -0.40
CA ILE A 280 -4.46 -3.36 0.17
C ILE A 280 -3.74 -4.33 -0.76
N LYS A 281 -4.45 -5.36 -1.25
CA LYS A 281 -3.90 -6.35 -2.19
C LYS A 281 -3.35 -5.68 -3.45
N THR A 282 -4.14 -4.82 -4.09
CA THR A 282 -3.73 -4.11 -5.31
C THR A 282 -2.54 -3.19 -5.05
N ASN A 283 -2.51 -2.49 -3.91
CA ASN A 283 -1.38 -1.64 -3.54
C ASN A 283 -0.10 -2.45 -3.30
N LEU A 284 -0.18 -3.59 -2.59
CA LEU A 284 0.96 -4.46 -2.36
C LEU A 284 1.52 -5.02 -3.68
N LEU A 285 0.66 -5.51 -4.58
CA LEU A 285 1.07 -5.99 -5.91
C LEU A 285 1.76 -4.88 -6.72
N SER A 286 1.22 -3.66 -6.70
CA SER A 286 1.83 -2.50 -7.36
C SER A 286 3.19 -2.12 -6.77
N LEU A 287 3.32 -2.11 -5.44
CA LEU A 287 4.58 -1.82 -4.74
C LEU A 287 5.65 -2.87 -5.01
N MET A 288 5.26 -4.14 -5.14
CA MET A 288 6.16 -5.25 -5.50
C MET A 288 6.44 -5.29 -7.02
N LYS A 289 5.62 -4.62 -7.84
CA LYS A 289 5.64 -4.68 -9.32
C LYS A 289 5.52 -6.11 -9.84
N VAL A 290 4.65 -6.90 -9.19
CA VAL A 290 4.41 -8.32 -9.49
C VAL A 290 2.93 -8.48 -9.82
N GLU A 291 2.65 -9.20 -10.90
CA GLU A 291 1.27 -9.60 -11.24
C GLU A 291 0.80 -10.74 -10.31
N GLU A 292 -0.50 -10.82 -10.06
CA GLU A 292 -1.06 -11.73 -9.06
C GLU A 292 -0.73 -13.22 -9.32
N ASP A 293 -0.66 -13.64 -10.59
CA ASP A 293 -0.37 -15.00 -11.00
C ASP A 293 1.13 -15.38 -10.87
N GLU A 294 2.00 -14.39 -10.70
CA GLU A 294 3.45 -14.59 -10.55
C GLU A 294 3.91 -14.56 -9.08
N ILE A 295 3.00 -14.32 -8.14
CA ILE A 295 3.33 -14.03 -6.73
C ILE A 295 4.16 -15.13 -6.05
N ASP A 296 3.81 -16.40 -6.28
CA ASP A 296 4.53 -17.53 -5.68
C ASP A 296 5.97 -17.62 -6.23
N THR A 297 6.15 -17.31 -7.50
CA THR A 297 7.46 -17.32 -8.16
C THR A 297 8.32 -16.16 -7.66
N ALA A 298 7.72 -14.97 -7.52
CA ALA A 298 8.39 -13.79 -6.99
C ALA A 298 8.78 -13.96 -5.52
N TYR A 299 7.90 -14.54 -4.69
CA TYR A 299 8.20 -14.85 -3.29
C TYR A 299 9.35 -15.83 -3.14
N GLN A 300 9.37 -16.89 -3.96
CA GLN A 300 10.47 -17.86 -3.97
C GLN A 300 11.79 -17.19 -4.34
N LYS A 301 11.79 -16.27 -5.31
CA LYS A 301 12.97 -15.49 -5.71
C LYS A 301 13.45 -14.57 -4.58
N ALA A 302 12.55 -13.83 -3.94
CA ALA A 302 12.86 -12.95 -2.81
C ALA A 302 13.40 -13.74 -1.60
N SER A 303 12.79 -14.87 -1.27
CA SER A 303 13.26 -15.78 -0.21
C SER A 303 14.65 -16.35 -0.52
N ALA A 304 14.89 -16.73 -1.77
CA ALA A 304 16.19 -17.19 -2.22
C ALA A 304 17.27 -16.09 -2.11
N ASN A 305 16.91 -14.81 -2.31
CA ASN A 305 17.82 -13.68 -2.10
C ASN A 305 18.20 -13.50 -0.62
N VAL A 306 17.26 -13.70 0.32
CA VAL A 306 17.56 -13.64 1.76
C VAL A 306 18.55 -14.75 2.16
N VAL A 307 18.34 -15.97 1.68
CA VAL A 307 19.26 -17.09 1.90
C VAL A 307 20.64 -16.78 1.32
N MET A 308 20.68 -16.25 0.09
CA MET A 308 21.92 -15.86 -0.58
C MET A 308 22.69 -14.77 0.20
N ASN A 309 21.99 -13.79 0.78
CA ASN A 309 22.61 -12.75 1.61
C ASN A 309 23.19 -13.34 2.91
N ALA A 310 22.47 -14.27 3.56
CA ALA A 310 22.96 -14.96 4.75
C ALA A 310 24.22 -15.79 4.45
N GLU A 311 24.25 -16.48 3.30
CA GLU A 311 25.43 -17.21 2.84
C GLU A 311 26.62 -16.27 2.56
N GLN A 312 26.39 -15.14 1.86
CA GLN A 312 27.43 -14.13 1.61
C GLN A 312 28.02 -13.57 2.91
N ALA A 313 27.19 -13.33 3.93
CA ALA A 313 27.65 -12.88 5.25
C ALA A 313 28.55 -13.91 5.95
N ILE A 314 28.30 -15.22 5.74
CA ILE A 314 29.17 -16.28 6.27
C ILE A 314 30.55 -16.28 5.59
N LEU A 315 30.61 -15.98 4.29
CA LEU A 315 31.83 -16.06 3.49
C LEU A 315 32.71 -14.80 3.54
N THR A 316 32.17 -13.65 3.98
CA THR A 316 32.86 -12.34 3.94
C THR A 316 33.58 -11.93 5.22
N ASP A 317 33.12 -12.37 6.40
CA ASP A 317 33.72 -12.00 7.70
C ASP A 317 34.55 -13.14 8.31
N ALA A 318 35.78 -12.83 8.72
CA ALA A 318 36.68 -13.76 9.42
C ALA A 318 36.10 -14.27 10.75
N ASN A 319 35.23 -13.51 11.42
CA ASN A 319 34.51 -13.97 12.61
C ASN A 319 33.41 -14.99 12.28
N ASN A 320 32.81 -14.90 11.09
CA ASN A 320 31.78 -15.83 10.61
C ASN A 320 32.35 -17.12 9.99
N ALA A 321 33.63 -17.13 9.60
CA ALA A 321 34.35 -18.37 9.26
C ALA A 321 34.29 -19.42 10.38
N GLN A 322 34.15 -18.97 11.64
CA GLN A 322 33.94 -19.85 12.79
C GLN A 322 32.57 -20.55 12.76
N LEU A 323 31.52 -19.91 12.22
CA LEU A 323 30.20 -20.53 12.02
C LEU A 323 30.26 -21.63 10.97
N LEU A 324 31.01 -21.42 9.88
CA LEU A 324 31.25 -22.44 8.85
C LEU A 324 31.97 -23.67 9.44
N LEU A 325 32.97 -23.44 10.29
CA LEU A 325 33.69 -24.51 10.98
C LEU A 325 32.83 -25.23 12.04
N ASN A 326 31.86 -24.56 12.64
CA ASN A 326 30.94 -25.18 13.59
C ASN A 326 29.99 -26.17 12.89
N GLY A 327 29.44 -25.80 11.72
CA GLY A 327 28.61 -26.71 10.93
C GLY A 327 29.35 -28.00 10.54
N VAL A 328 30.62 -27.88 10.15
CA VAL A 328 31.49 -29.03 9.87
C VAL A 328 31.68 -29.93 11.10
N LYS A 329 31.95 -29.33 12.27
CA LYS A 329 32.14 -30.10 13.52
C LYS A 329 30.87 -30.84 13.91
N ASP A 330 29.71 -30.24 13.71
CA ASP A 330 28.42 -30.86 14.03
C ASP A 330 28.16 -32.06 13.12
N ILE A 331 28.43 -31.96 11.81
CA ILE A 331 28.36 -33.09 10.86
C ILE A 331 29.26 -34.24 11.33
N ILE A 332 30.53 -33.95 11.62
CA ILE A 332 31.50 -34.99 12.03
C ILE A 332 31.09 -35.65 13.35
N LYS A 333 30.64 -34.86 14.33
CA LYS A 333 30.25 -35.35 15.66
C LYS A 333 28.99 -36.23 15.62
N ASN A 334 28.04 -35.87 14.76
CA ASN A 334 26.75 -36.56 14.62
C ASN A 334 26.82 -37.79 13.70
N ALA A 335 27.93 -38.02 12.99
CA ALA A 335 28.11 -39.18 12.12
C ALA A 335 28.03 -40.52 12.88
N TYR A 336 27.15 -41.41 12.42
CA TYR A 336 26.95 -42.73 13.04
C TYR A 336 27.97 -43.76 12.52
N LEU A 337 29.20 -43.68 13.04
CA LEU A 337 30.31 -44.55 12.62
C LEU A 337 30.37 -45.93 13.31
N MET A 338 29.63 -46.14 14.41
CA MET A 338 29.70 -47.36 15.22
C MET A 338 28.35 -48.12 15.33
N PRO A 339 27.73 -48.49 14.19
CA PRO A 339 26.55 -49.37 14.19
C PRO A 339 26.87 -50.75 14.78
N PHE A 340 25.83 -51.54 15.06
CA PHE A 340 25.97 -52.87 15.66
C PHE A 340 26.90 -53.76 14.85
N GLU A 341 26.75 -53.78 13.52
CA GLU A 341 27.58 -54.56 12.60
C GLU A 341 29.05 -54.13 12.65
N MET A 342 29.31 -52.83 12.83
CA MET A 342 30.67 -52.31 12.96
C MET A 342 31.29 -52.73 14.31
N ARG A 343 30.49 -52.72 15.39
CA ARG A 343 30.92 -53.19 16.71
C ARG A 343 31.23 -54.68 16.72
N GLU A 344 30.46 -55.50 16.00
CA GLU A 344 30.75 -56.93 15.85
C GLU A 344 32.00 -57.19 15.00
N LYS A 345 32.21 -56.44 13.91
CA LYS A 345 33.48 -56.49 13.15
C LYS A 345 34.68 -56.08 14.01
N ASN A 346 34.52 -55.06 14.85
CA ASN A 346 35.54 -54.66 15.82
C ASN A 346 35.82 -55.79 16.83
N ARG A 347 34.78 -56.45 17.35
CA ARG A 347 34.91 -57.60 18.26
C ARG A 347 35.71 -58.72 17.60
N GLU A 348 35.30 -59.18 16.42
CA GLU A 348 36.00 -60.25 15.70
C GLU A 348 37.47 -59.91 15.47
N MET A 349 37.76 -58.67 15.08
CA MET A 349 39.13 -58.20 14.94
C MET A 349 39.87 -58.26 16.27
N LEU A 350 39.34 -57.65 17.34
CA LEU A 350 39.99 -57.60 18.66
C LEU A 350 40.23 -58.99 19.24
N GLU A 351 39.35 -59.97 18.99
CA GLU A 351 39.52 -61.35 19.44
C GLU A 351 40.79 -61.98 18.89
N THR A 352 41.19 -61.63 17.67
CA THR A 352 42.46 -62.10 17.09
C THR A 352 43.71 -61.55 17.77
N PHE A 353 43.58 -60.48 18.58
CA PHE A 353 44.65 -59.84 19.34
C PHE A 353 44.65 -60.23 20.84
N ALA A 354 43.73 -61.09 21.28
CA ALA A 354 43.69 -61.56 22.66
C ALA A 354 44.70 -62.68 22.93
N ASP A 355 45.25 -62.72 24.15
CA ASP A 355 46.28 -63.71 24.53
C ASP A 355 45.76 -65.16 24.49
N ASN A 356 44.44 -65.35 24.63
CA ASN A 356 43.79 -66.65 24.60
C ASN A 356 43.40 -67.13 23.19
N TYR A 357 43.66 -66.34 22.14
CA TYR A 357 43.29 -66.68 20.77
C TYR A 357 44.14 -67.82 20.21
N LYS A 358 43.49 -68.87 19.68
CA LYS A 358 44.15 -70.09 19.18
C LYS A 358 44.01 -70.20 17.67
N VAL A 359 45.14 -70.17 16.96
CA VAL A 359 45.17 -70.42 15.50
C VAL A 359 45.07 -71.93 15.21
N PRO A 360 44.13 -72.38 14.36
CA PRO A 360 44.00 -73.79 13.96
C PRO A 360 45.22 -74.31 13.17
N GLY A 361 45.67 -75.55 13.46
CA GLY A 361 46.71 -76.27 12.71
C GLY A 361 48.07 -76.46 13.42
N LEU A 362 48.97 -77.28 12.83
CA LEU A 362 50.21 -77.75 13.47
C LEU A 362 51.50 -76.98 13.07
N PHE A 363 51.53 -76.26 11.95
CA PHE A 363 52.72 -75.53 11.45
C PHE A 363 52.41 -74.08 11.05
N GLY A 364 53.39 -73.17 11.17
CA GLY A 364 53.30 -71.78 10.70
C GLY A 364 52.40 -70.84 11.53
N LYS A 365 52.12 -71.19 12.80
CA LYS A 365 51.11 -70.49 13.64
C LYS A 365 51.29 -68.97 13.73
N LYS A 366 52.53 -68.48 13.85
CA LYS A 366 52.82 -67.03 13.96
C LYS A 366 52.52 -66.28 12.66
N ALA A 367 52.89 -66.83 11.51
CA ALA A 367 52.62 -66.24 10.20
C ALA A 367 51.11 -66.30 9.87
N LYS A 368 50.43 -67.40 10.23
CA LYS A 368 48.97 -67.51 10.09
C LYS A 368 48.21 -66.54 10.99
N LEU A 369 48.69 -66.31 12.22
CA LEU A 369 48.09 -65.34 13.13
C LEU A 369 48.15 -63.93 12.54
N LEU A 370 49.31 -63.52 12.03
CA LEU A 370 49.50 -62.22 11.40
C LEU A 370 48.62 -62.05 10.16
N ALA A 371 48.51 -63.08 9.30
CA ALA A 371 47.63 -63.04 8.14
C ALA A 371 46.15 -62.86 8.52
N ILE A 372 45.68 -63.58 9.55
CA ILE A 372 44.29 -63.44 10.05
C ILE A 372 44.07 -62.05 10.67
N GLN A 373 45.05 -61.54 11.43
CA GLN A 373 44.98 -60.20 12.02
C GLN A 373 44.92 -59.12 10.93
N ASP A 374 45.76 -59.22 9.90
CA ASP A 374 45.78 -58.26 8.78
C ASP A 374 44.46 -58.31 7.99
N GLU A 375 43.93 -59.50 7.69
CA GLU A 375 42.63 -59.68 7.02
C GLU A 375 41.48 -59.06 7.82
N LYS A 376 41.44 -59.29 9.14
CA LYS A 376 40.38 -58.73 10.01
C LYS A 376 40.50 -57.22 10.17
N VAL A 377 41.71 -56.69 10.27
CA VAL A 377 41.94 -55.23 10.26
C VAL A 377 41.52 -54.62 8.93
N GLU A 378 41.85 -55.26 7.81
CA GLU A 378 41.43 -54.81 6.47
C GLU A 378 39.91 -54.78 6.34
N THR A 379 39.22 -55.81 6.82
CA THR A 379 37.75 -55.88 6.85
C THR A 379 37.13 -54.71 7.63
N VAL A 380 37.72 -54.38 8.79
CA VAL A 380 37.31 -53.24 9.62
C VAL A 380 37.57 -51.92 8.89
N VAL A 381 38.75 -51.73 8.31
CA VAL A 381 39.13 -50.50 7.57
C VAL A 381 38.23 -50.27 6.35
N VAL A 382 37.96 -51.30 5.55
CA VAL A 382 37.08 -51.20 4.37
C VAL A 382 35.68 -50.78 4.80
N SER A 383 35.14 -51.42 5.85
CA SER A 383 33.81 -51.11 6.38
C SER A 383 33.72 -49.70 6.97
N LEU A 384 34.74 -49.27 7.70
CA LEU A 384 34.83 -47.94 8.27
C LEU A 384 34.98 -46.85 7.21
N ASN A 385 35.82 -47.05 6.20
CA ASN A 385 35.96 -46.10 5.10
C ASN A 385 34.67 -45.94 4.31
N ALA A 386 33.88 -47.01 4.13
CA ALA A 386 32.55 -46.92 3.54
C ALA A 386 31.59 -46.09 4.41
N LEU A 387 31.63 -46.25 5.74
CA LEU A 387 30.84 -45.43 6.67
C LEU A 387 31.30 -43.97 6.70
N ILE A 388 32.61 -43.72 6.63
CA ILE A 388 33.18 -42.35 6.57
C ILE A 388 32.74 -41.66 5.28
N GLU A 389 32.81 -42.35 4.14
CA GLU A 389 32.39 -41.77 2.86
C GLU A 389 30.90 -41.39 2.90
N LYS A 390 30.07 -42.31 3.39
CA LYS A 390 28.61 -42.14 3.45
C LYS A 390 28.15 -41.11 4.50
N GLN A 391 28.69 -41.17 5.72
CA GLN A 391 28.19 -40.41 6.87
C GLN A 391 28.92 -39.07 7.05
N ILE A 392 30.12 -38.91 6.48
CA ILE A 392 30.94 -37.70 6.67
C ILE A 392 31.28 -37.05 5.34
N THR A 393 31.99 -37.74 4.43
CA THR A 393 32.47 -37.12 3.19
C THR A 393 31.32 -36.55 2.38
N PHE A 394 30.24 -37.32 2.19
CA PHE A 394 29.05 -36.88 1.46
C PHE A 394 28.37 -35.67 2.10
N GLN A 395 28.09 -35.73 3.40
CA GLN A 395 27.41 -34.62 4.11
C GLN A 395 28.25 -33.34 4.09
N LEU A 396 29.58 -33.46 4.16
CA LEU A 396 30.45 -32.30 4.02
C LEU A 396 30.48 -31.77 2.59
N LYS A 397 30.45 -32.62 1.56
CA LYS A 397 30.31 -32.19 0.17
C LYS A 397 29.02 -31.42 -0.06
N GLU A 398 27.89 -31.89 0.47
CA GLU A 398 26.61 -31.17 0.44
C GLU A 398 26.69 -29.82 1.17
N TYR A 399 27.25 -29.82 2.38
CA TYR A 399 27.42 -28.61 3.19
C TYR A 399 28.29 -27.54 2.51
N TYR A 400 29.35 -27.94 1.81
CA TYR A 400 30.16 -27.02 1.01
C TYR A 400 29.52 -26.71 -0.37
N GLY A 401 28.72 -27.64 -0.89
CA GLY A 401 27.99 -27.58 -2.15
C GLY A 401 27.06 -26.38 -2.25
N GLN A 402 26.38 -26.02 -1.16
CA GLN A 402 25.49 -24.84 -1.13
C GLN A 402 26.20 -23.52 -1.49
N PHE A 403 27.51 -23.45 -1.29
CA PHE A 403 28.35 -22.29 -1.60
C PHE A 403 29.06 -22.38 -2.97
N SER A 404 28.82 -23.43 -3.75
CA SER A 404 29.50 -23.69 -5.03
C SER A 404 29.36 -22.53 -6.03
N LYS A 405 28.22 -21.83 -6.01
CA LYS A 405 27.93 -20.63 -6.82
C LYS A 405 28.87 -19.44 -6.57
N TYR A 406 29.60 -19.43 -5.46
CA TYR A 406 30.60 -18.40 -5.15
C TYR A 406 32.03 -18.83 -5.49
N LEU A 407 32.25 -20.06 -5.94
CA LEU A 407 33.58 -20.61 -6.20
C LEU A 407 34.04 -20.31 -7.64
N SER A 408 35.29 -19.88 -7.78
CA SER A 408 35.97 -19.80 -9.08
C SER A 408 36.18 -21.18 -9.72
N ASN A 409 36.29 -22.24 -8.90
CA ASN A 409 36.38 -23.62 -9.37
C ASN A 409 35.50 -24.53 -8.50
N PRO A 410 34.25 -24.79 -8.89
CA PRO A 410 33.34 -25.65 -8.14
C PRO A 410 33.83 -27.09 -7.96
N ASN A 411 34.75 -27.58 -8.81
CA ASN A 411 35.25 -28.95 -8.74
C ASN A 411 36.06 -29.24 -7.45
N ILE A 412 36.55 -28.21 -6.75
CA ILE A 412 37.34 -28.40 -5.52
C ILE A 412 36.58 -29.17 -4.44
N ILE A 413 35.24 -29.06 -4.40
CA ILE A 413 34.36 -29.78 -3.46
C ILE A 413 34.53 -31.29 -3.61
N ASN A 414 34.78 -31.77 -4.83
CA ASN A 414 34.93 -33.19 -5.12
C ASN A 414 36.27 -33.76 -4.67
N GLU A 415 37.28 -32.92 -4.45
CA GLU A 415 38.59 -33.33 -3.93
C GLU A 415 38.54 -33.67 -2.43
N LEU A 416 37.43 -33.34 -1.75
CA LEU A 416 37.20 -33.67 -0.35
C LEU A 416 37.02 -35.19 -0.19
N VAL A 417 38.04 -35.88 0.32
CA VAL A 417 38.02 -37.32 0.59
C VAL A 417 38.73 -37.61 1.90
N PHE A 418 38.08 -38.39 2.76
CA PHE A 418 38.63 -38.83 4.04
C PHE A 418 38.79 -40.34 4.08
N LYS A 419 39.96 -40.82 4.51
CA LYS A 419 40.24 -42.25 4.69
C LYS A 419 41.06 -42.51 5.94
N ILE A 420 40.83 -43.68 6.53
CA ILE A 420 41.68 -44.27 7.56
C ILE A 420 42.46 -45.46 7.01
N SER A 421 43.61 -45.70 7.62
CA SER A 421 44.56 -46.76 7.29
C SER A 421 44.52 -47.89 8.32
N GLN A 422 45.17 -49.01 8.00
CA GLN A 422 45.31 -50.12 8.94
C GLN A 422 46.09 -49.73 10.21
N ASP A 423 47.10 -48.86 10.07
CA ASP A 423 47.91 -48.39 11.20
C ASP A 423 47.07 -47.55 12.17
N ASP A 424 46.13 -46.77 11.66
CA ASP A 424 45.22 -45.96 12.47
C ASP A 424 44.35 -46.80 13.42
N VAL A 425 43.96 -47.99 12.94
CA VAL A 425 43.15 -48.97 13.68
C VAL A 425 44.06 -49.75 14.65
N LYS A 426 45.20 -50.27 14.15
CA LYS A 426 46.13 -51.10 14.94
C LYS A 426 46.71 -50.37 16.15
N GLN A 427 47.03 -49.08 16.04
CA GLN A 427 47.66 -48.32 17.13
C GLN A 427 46.78 -48.15 18.38
N LEU A 428 45.45 -48.31 18.24
CA LEU A 428 44.50 -48.17 19.35
C LEU A 428 44.26 -49.50 20.08
N ILE A 429 44.74 -50.61 19.52
CA ILE A 429 44.54 -51.94 20.09
C ILE A 429 45.47 -52.11 21.29
N LYS A 430 44.88 -52.32 22.47
CA LYS A 430 45.59 -52.68 23.71
C LYS A 430 45.55 -54.20 23.90
N GLN A 431 46.62 -54.77 24.43
CA GLN A 431 46.71 -56.21 24.67
C GLN A 431 45.79 -56.63 25.83
N GLN A 432 45.02 -57.70 25.66
CA GLN A 432 44.03 -58.20 26.61
C GLN A 432 44.08 -59.73 26.72
N THR A 433 43.85 -60.26 27.93
CA THR A 433 43.76 -61.72 28.15
C THR A 433 42.56 -62.37 27.44
N SER A 434 41.44 -61.64 27.33
CA SER A 434 40.22 -62.03 26.61
C SER A 434 39.41 -60.78 26.26
N ILE A 435 38.69 -60.78 25.14
CA ILE A 435 37.85 -59.64 24.74
C ILE A 435 36.49 -59.68 25.45
N THR A 436 36.20 -58.63 26.22
CA THR A 436 34.90 -58.44 26.88
C THR A 436 34.04 -57.45 26.07
N ASN A 437 32.73 -57.48 26.30
CA ASN A 437 31.80 -56.50 25.70
C ASN A 437 32.19 -55.06 26.04
N ASP A 438 32.59 -54.81 27.29
CA ASP A 438 33.01 -53.48 27.74
C ASP A 438 34.25 -52.98 27.00
N TYR A 439 35.22 -53.87 26.73
CA TYR A 439 36.41 -53.51 25.98
C TYR A 439 36.10 -53.17 24.51
N VAL A 440 35.18 -53.91 23.87
CA VAL A 440 34.73 -53.60 22.51
C VAL A 440 34.07 -52.22 22.44
N LEU A 441 33.26 -51.87 23.46
CA LEU A 441 32.63 -50.55 23.55
C LEU A 441 33.68 -49.44 23.72
N ILE A 442 34.60 -49.59 24.68
CA ILE A 442 35.67 -48.62 24.93
C ILE A 442 36.53 -48.41 23.68
N TYR A 443 36.97 -49.50 23.04
CA TYR A 443 37.76 -49.43 21.81
C TYR A 443 36.97 -48.75 20.68
N SER A 444 35.68 -49.06 20.52
CA SER A 444 34.85 -48.45 19.48
C SER A 444 34.66 -46.96 19.71
N GLU A 445 34.53 -46.50 20.96
CA GLU A 445 34.51 -45.08 21.31
C GLU A 445 35.87 -44.40 21.07
N GLU A 446 36.98 -45.03 21.49
CA GLU A 446 38.34 -44.51 21.24
C GLU A 446 38.62 -44.37 19.74
N LEU A 447 38.22 -45.37 18.95
CA LEU A 447 38.36 -45.37 17.49
C LEU A 447 37.48 -44.29 16.84
N LYS A 448 36.23 -44.11 17.29
CA LYS A 448 35.35 -43.04 16.81
C LYS A 448 35.98 -41.66 17.06
N LEU A 449 36.40 -41.39 18.29
CA LEU A 449 37.03 -40.11 18.66
C LEU A 449 38.34 -39.86 17.90
N PHE A 450 39.12 -40.92 17.64
CA PHE A 450 40.32 -40.82 16.83
C PHE A 450 40.00 -40.40 15.38
N ILE A 451 39.00 -41.05 14.77
CA ILE A 451 38.54 -40.72 13.41
C ILE A 451 38.06 -39.28 13.34
N GLU A 452 37.20 -38.86 14.27
CA GLU A 452 36.68 -37.48 14.33
C GLU A 452 37.83 -36.45 14.36
N ARG A 453 38.82 -36.65 15.24
CA ARG A 453 39.97 -35.75 15.35
C ARG A 453 40.82 -35.74 14.08
N LYS A 454 41.03 -36.90 13.47
CA LYS A 454 41.81 -37.03 12.23
C LYS A 454 41.14 -36.27 11.09
N ILE A 455 39.82 -36.42 10.94
CA ILE A 455 39.03 -35.74 9.92
C ILE A 455 39.01 -34.23 10.16
N VAL A 456 38.76 -33.75 11.39
CA VAL A 456 38.80 -32.32 11.72
C VAL A 456 40.16 -31.69 11.34
N ASN A 457 41.27 -32.39 11.62
CA ASN A 457 42.61 -31.91 11.26
C ASN A 457 42.86 -31.89 9.74
N GLN A 458 42.36 -32.89 9.00
CA GLN A 458 42.48 -32.94 7.55
C GLN A 458 41.60 -31.88 6.87
N GLN A 459 40.37 -31.72 7.36
CA GLN A 459 39.40 -30.76 6.85
C GLN A 459 39.88 -29.33 6.98
N LYS A 460 40.59 -28.97 8.07
CA LYS A 460 41.06 -27.58 8.27
C LYS A 460 41.93 -27.09 7.12
N LYS A 461 42.83 -27.94 6.60
CA LYS A 461 43.69 -27.61 5.45
C LYS A 461 42.88 -27.40 4.17
N TRP A 462 41.87 -28.25 3.97
CA TRP A 462 41.01 -28.16 2.80
C TRP A 462 40.10 -26.91 2.88
N HIS A 463 39.59 -26.58 4.06
CA HIS A 463 38.81 -25.37 4.29
C HIS A 463 39.57 -24.09 3.91
N ASP A 464 40.86 -23.99 4.26
CA ASP A 464 41.70 -22.87 3.84
C ASP A 464 41.83 -22.79 2.30
N GLN A 465 41.84 -23.93 1.60
CA GLN A 465 41.83 -23.97 0.13
C GLN A 465 40.47 -23.61 -0.46
N PHE A 466 39.38 -24.04 0.17
CA PHE A 466 38.02 -23.69 -0.19
C PHE A 466 37.80 -22.17 -0.12
N ILE A 467 38.17 -21.54 1.00
CA ILE A 467 38.03 -20.08 1.18
C ILE A 467 38.82 -19.30 0.11
N LYS A 468 40.02 -19.78 -0.28
CA LYS A 468 40.82 -19.15 -1.35
C LYS A 468 40.19 -19.24 -2.74
N ASN A 469 39.30 -20.21 -2.97
CA ASN A 469 38.59 -20.36 -4.25
C ASN A 469 37.31 -19.54 -4.30
N ILE A 470 36.94 -18.82 -3.24
CA ILE A 470 35.79 -17.93 -3.25
C ILE A 470 36.10 -16.70 -4.09
N ASN A 471 35.24 -16.43 -5.06
CA ASN A 471 35.33 -15.25 -5.89
C ASN A 471 34.68 -14.05 -5.18
N MET A 472 35.51 -13.21 -4.57
CA MET A 472 35.05 -12.04 -3.81
C MET A 472 34.28 -11.02 -4.66
N SER A 473 34.47 -10.98 -5.99
CA SER A 473 33.73 -10.04 -6.86
C SER A 473 32.25 -10.40 -6.99
N ILE A 474 31.87 -11.63 -6.61
CA ILE A 474 30.49 -12.12 -6.61
C ILE A 474 29.77 -11.78 -5.29
N LEU A 475 30.52 -11.44 -4.24
CA LEU A 475 30.00 -11.28 -2.87
C LEU A 475 29.46 -9.86 -2.55
N ASN A 476 29.41 -8.96 -3.53
CA ASN A 476 28.87 -7.61 -3.37
C ASN A 476 27.52 -7.50 -4.07
N THR A 477 26.49 -8.03 -3.44
CA THR A 477 25.13 -7.65 -3.81
C THR A 477 24.54 -6.89 -2.63
N ASP A 478 24.18 -5.63 -2.85
CA ASP A 478 23.78 -4.67 -1.83
C ASP A 478 22.84 -5.26 -0.76
N ASN A 479 23.05 -4.81 0.48
CA ASN A 479 22.31 -5.17 1.70
C ASN A 479 20.87 -4.61 1.73
N GLU A 480 20.24 -4.45 0.58
CA GLU A 480 18.83 -4.08 0.48
C GLU A 480 18.08 -5.34 0.08
N ASN A 481 17.35 -5.98 1.01
CA ASN A 481 16.27 -6.94 0.70
C ASN A 481 15.52 -7.51 1.92
N SER A 482 15.71 -6.97 3.13
CA SER A 482 14.85 -7.37 4.27
C SER A 482 13.43 -6.82 4.18
N GLU A 483 13.19 -5.76 3.39
CA GLU A 483 11.86 -5.14 3.28
C GLU A 483 10.94 -5.83 2.26
N GLU A 484 11.47 -6.51 1.23
CA GLU A 484 10.65 -7.17 0.20
C GLU A 484 9.90 -8.39 0.74
N THR A 485 10.57 -9.24 1.53
CA THR A 485 9.94 -10.45 2.11
C THR A 485 8.82 -10.11 3.08
N VAL A 486 8.94 -9.00 3.82
CA VAL A 486 7.87 -8.48 4.68
C VAL A 486 6.61 -8.12 3.89
N LYS A 487 6.74 -7.57 2.67
CA LYS A 487 5.59 -7.23 1.81
C LYS A 487 4.87 -8.48 1.30
N PHE A 488 5.60 -9.55 0.99
CA PHE A 488 4.97 -10.83 0.65
C PHE A 488 4.25 -11.47 1.83
N ASP A 489 4.84 -11.43 3.02
CA ASP A 489 4.18 -11.93 4.23
C ASP A 489 2.87 -11.18 4.50
N GLN A 490 2.88 -9.84 4.36
CA GLN A 490 1.68 -8.99 4.43
C GLN A 490 0.64 -9.35 3.36
N TYR A 491 1.06 -9.70 2.14
CA TYR A 491 0.17 -10.13 1.07
C TYR A 491 -0.56 -11.44 1.42
N PHE A 492 0.18 -12.46 1.85
CA PHE A 492 -0.41 -13.75 2.22
C PHE A 492 -1.30 -13.65 3.46
N GLU A 493 -0.95 -12.78 4.41
CA GLU A 493 -1.80 -12.48 5.57
C GLU A 493 -3.12 -11.80 5.13
N ASN A 494 -3.05 -10.81 4.23
CA ASN A 494 -4.22 -10.15 3.67
C ASN A 494 -5.16 -11.12 2.91
N GLU A 495 -4.60 -12.05 2.12
CA GLU A 495 -5.36 -13.11 1.45
C GLU A 495 -6.07 -14.05 2.44
N SER A 496 -5.42 -14.37 3.56
CA SER A 496 -6.02 -15.13 4.65
C SER A 496 -7.24 -14.40 5.24
N PHE A 497 -7.14 -13.08 5.46
CA PHE A 497 -8.25 -12.26 5.95
C PHE A 497 -9.40 -12.17 4.93
N LEU A 498 -9.09 -11.97 3.65
CA LEU A 498 -10.09 -11.92 2.58
C LEU A 498 -10.89 -13.23 2.51
N LYS A 499 -10.19 -14.36 2.61
CA LYS A 499 -10.80 -15.69 2.67
C LYS A 499 -11.69 -15.85 3.91
N SER A 500 -11.26 -15.34 5.07
CA SER A 500 -12.03 -15.43 6.32
C SER A 500 -13.39 -14.73 6.21
N ILE A 501 -13.44 -13.53 5.64
CA ILE A 501 -14.69 -12.76 5.45
C ILE A 501 -15.58 -13.41 4.39
N THR A 502 -15.03 -13.74 3.20
CA THR A 502 -15.80 -14.30 2.07
C THR A 502 -16.40 -15.68 2.37
N THR A 503 -15.72 -16.50 3.18
CA THR A 503 -16.21 -17.82 3.61
C THR A 503 -17.01 -17.78 4.92
N LYS A 504 -17.12 -16.60 5.55
CA LYS A 504 -17.71 -16.39 6.88
C LYS A 504 -17.08 -17.27 7.98
N ASN A 505 -15.81 -17.65 7.82
CA ASN A 505 -15.09 -18.46 8.82
C ASN A 505 -14.98 -17.77 10.18
N TYR A 506 -15.05 -16.43 10.21
CA TYR A 506 -15.01 -15.64 11.43
C TYR A 506 -16.15 -15.96 12.43
N LEU A 507 -17.26 -16.54 11.95
CA LEU A 507 -18.37 -16.99 12.80
C LEU A 507 -18.00 -18.15 13.72
N HIS A 508 -16.93 -18.90 13.42
CA HIS A 508 -16.47 -20.04 14.21
C HIS A 508 -15.59 -19.66 15.41
N TYR A 509 -15.20 -18.38 15.54
CA TYR A 509 -14.44 -17.94 16.71
C TYR A 509 -15.28 -18.00 17.98
N TYR A 510 -14.77 -18.71 18.99
CA TYR A 510 -15.42 -18.79 20.30
C TYR A 510 -15.22 -17.47 21.05
N ILE A 511 -16.32 -16.78 21.34
CA ILE A 511 -16.32 -15.52 22.09
C ILE A 511 -17.40 -15.60 23.18
N HIS A 512 -17.03 -15.22 24.41
CA HIS A 512 -17.95 -14.97 25.51
C HIS A 512 -18.50 -13.53 25.43
N VAL A 513 -19.82 -13.39 25.30
CA VAL A 513 -20.50 -12.08 25.14
C VAL A 513 -21.35 -11.77 26.38
N ASP A 514 -20.77 -11.87 27.58
CA ASP A 514 -21.43 -11.52 28.85
C ASP A 514 -20.88 -10.21 29.44
N GLU A 515 -20.52 -9.25 28.57
CA GLU A 515 -19.81 -8.04 28.95
C GLU A 515 -20.63 -6.76 28.68
N SER A 516 -20.38 -5.69 29.45
CA SER A 516 -21.04 -4.38 29.26
C SER A 516 -20.74 -3.78 27.89
N VAL A 517 -21.62 -2.91 27.38
CA VAL A 517 -21.42 -2.17 26.11
C VAL A 517 -20.01 -1.60 26.01
N ASP A 518 -19.57 -0.90 27.06
CA ASP A 518 -18.23 -0.28 27.12
C ASP A 518 -17.09 -1.27 26.85
N LYS A 519 -17.22 -2.54 27.26
CA LYS A 519 -16.21 -3.56 26.97
C LYS A 519 -16.31 -4.08 25.54
N LEU A 520 -17.52 -4.22 25.00
CA LEU A 520 -17.73 -4.64 23.62
C LEU A 520 -17.19 -3.62 22.61
N ILE A 521 -17.20 -2.34 22.96
CA ILE A 521 -16.74 -1.22 22.12
C ILE A 521 -15.46 -0.54 22.62
N ASP A 522 -14.77 -1.16 23.59
CA ASP A 522 -13.49 -0.70 24.17
C ASP A 522 -13.50 0.73 24.75
N ARG A 523 -14.66 1.20 25.26
CA ARG A 523 -14.83 2.52 25.87
C ARG A 523 -14.44 2.56 27.36
N LYS A 524 -13.90 3.71 27.81
CA LYS A 524 -13.50 3.96 29.21
C LYS A 524 -14.08 5.25 29.76
N TYR A 525 -14.65 5.17 30.97
CA TYR A 525 -15.10 6.35 31.71
C TYR A 525 -13.91 7.11 32.31
N VAL A 526 -13.88 8.43 32.14
CA VAL A 526 -12.88 9.32 32.73
C VAL A 526 -13.56 10.42 33.56
N THR A 527 -12.92 10.87 34.64
CA THR A 527 -13.44 11.95 35.50
C THR A 527 -12.61 13.21 35.27
N PHE A 528 -13.25 14.33 34.92
CA PHE A 528 -12.59 15.63 34.84
C PHE A 528 -12.51 16.30 36.21
N GLU A 529 -11.30 16.59 36.68
CA GLU A 529 -11.09 17.56 37.76
C GLU A 529 -10.85 18.95 37.16
N MET A 530 -11.78 19.87 37.39
CA MET A 530 -11.64 21.28 36.99
C MET A 530 -10.50 21.93 37.78
N ARG A 531 -9.41 22.34 37.10
CA ARG A 531 -8.43 23.29 37.65
C ARG A 531 -8.64 24.64 37.00
N ASP A 532 -8.90 25.65 37.84
CA ASP A 532 -8.95 27.05 37.42
C ASP A 532 -7.54 27.54 37.08
N GLU A 533 -7.10 27.32 35.84
CA GLU A 533 -5.93 28.03 35.31
C GLU A 533 -6.39 29.19 34.43
N LYS A 534 -5.97 30.40 34.81
CA LYS A 534 -6.20 31.62 34.05
C LYS A 534 -5.46 31.51 32.70
N PRO A 535 -6.01 32.04 31.60
CA PRO A 535 -5.30 32.11 30.34
C PRO A 535 -4.01 32.91 30.53
N THR A 536 -2.87 32.28 30.25
CA THR A 536 -1.56 32.94 30.22
C THR A 536 -1.51 33.91 29.05
N GLU A 537 -1.28 35.19 29.35
CA GLU A 537 -0.93 36.21 28.36
C GLU A 537 0.35 35.78 27.63
N ILE A 538 0.23 35.45 26.34
CA ILE A 538 1.39 35.25 25.47
C ILE A 538 1.77 36.61 24.89
N SER A 539 2.97 37.03 25.26
CA SER A 539 3.64 38.27 24.91
C SER A 539 3.75 38.50 23.40
N LYS A 540 3.26 39.65 22.94
CA LYS A 540 3.56 40.21 21.61
C LYS A 540 5.06 40.50 21.50
N ILE A 541 5.76 39.78 20.63
CA ILE A 541 7.12 40.12 20.22
C ILE A 541 7.03 41.01 18.98
N ASN A 542 7.43 42.27 19.14
CA ASN A 542 7.66 43.17 18.02
C ASN A 542 8.92 42.70 17.27
N LYS A 543 8.77 42.23 16.03
CA LYS A 543 9.87 42.19 15.06
C LYS A 543 9.70 43.37 14.10
N ILE A 544 10.52 44.41 14.32
CA ILE A 544 10.90 45.36 13.28
C ILE A 544 12.31 44.93 12.89
N GLU A 545 12.43 44.13 11.83
CA GLU A 545 13.72 43.88 11.20
C GLU A 545 13.98 44.93 10.13
N THR A 546 15.12 45.60 10.27
CA THR A 546 15.73 46.52 9.30
C THR A 546 16.07 45.76 8.02
N ILE A 547 15.44 46.16 6.91
CA ILE A 547 15.61 45.58 5.58
C ILE A 547 16.89 46.09 4.94
N GLU A 548 17.82 45.18 4.63
CA GLU A 548 18.95 45.43 3.73
C GLU A 548 18.46 45.51 2.27
N ASN A 549 19.06 46.39 1.48
CA ASN A 549 18.70 46.58 0.07
C ASN A 549 19.13 45.36 -0.77
N GLU A 550 18.21 44.44 -1.06
CA GLU A 550 18.41 43.41 -2.07
C GLU A 550 18.29 43.99 -3.49
N ASP A 551 19.28 43.72 -4.35
CA ASP A 551 19.34 44.17 -5.75
C ASP A 551 19.03 43.01 -6.71
N LEU A 552 18.34 43.27 -7.81
CA LEU A 552 17.90 42.29 -8.82
C LEU A 552 19.03 41.82 -9.77
N ASN A 553 20.27 42.27 -9.57
CA ASN A 553 21.35 42.04 -10.53
C ASN A 553 21.70 40.56 -10.72
N LEU A 554 21.78 39.79 -9.63
CA LEU A 554 22.08 38.35 -9.69
C LEU A 554 20.95 37.58 -10.39
N SER A 555 19.71 37.89 -10.05
CA SER A 555 18.53 37.28 -10.67
C SER A 555 18.45 37.56 -12.17
N LYS A 556 18.75 38.78 -12.61
CA LYS A 556 18.82 39.13 -14.04
C LYS A 556 19.91 38.37 -14.78
N SER A 557 21.08 38.16 -14.15
CA SER A 557 22.18 37.38 -14.73
C SER A 557 21.79 35.91 -14.90
N ILE A 558 21.19 35.29 -13.87
CA ILE A 558 20.72 33.90 -13.93
C ILE A 558 19.68 33.71 -15.05
N LEU A 559 18.67 34.59 -15.12
CA LEU A 559 17.62 34.53 -16.14
C LEU A 559 18.19 34.74 -17.55
N GLN A 560 19.16 35.65 -17.72
CA GLN A 560 19.79 35.90 -19.01
C GLN A 560 20.53 34.66 -19.53
N HIS A 561 21.34 34.01 -18.68
CA HIS A 561 22.17 32.89 -19.13
C HIS A 561 21.40 31.57 -19.23
N LEU A 562 20.38 31.34 -18.40
CA LEU A 562 19.50 30.17 -18.56
C LEU A 562 18.50 30.32 -19.73
N SER A 563 18.30 31.54 -20.26
CA SER A 563 17.38 31.77 -21.38
C SER A 563 17.83 31.13 -22.69
N ASP A 564 19.12 30.83 -22.81
CA ASP A 564 19.71 30.11 -23.94
C ASP A 564 19.33 28.60 -23.94
N VAL A 565 18.80 28.08 -22.82
CA VAL A 565 18.42 26.66 -22.67
C VAL A 565 16.91 26.48 -22.86
N THR A 566 16.51 25.70 -23.86
CA THR A 566 15.08 25.49 -24.19
C THR A 566 14.26 24.95 -23.01
N TYR A 567 14.87 24.10 -22.17
CA TYR A 567 14.24 23.49 -21.01
C TYR A 567 13.69 24.49 -19.97
N PHE A 568 14.35 25.65 -19.79
CA PHE A 568 13.97 26.66 -18.79
C PHE A 568 13.13 27.82 -19.33
N LYS A 569 12.84 27.82 -20.64
CA LYS A 569 12.23 28.97 -21.34
C LYS A 569 10.91 29.45 -20.72
N THR A 570 10.00 28.52 -20.40
CA THR A 570 8.68 28.85 -19.84
C THR A 570 8.76 29.51 -18.46
N ASP A 571 9.65 29.03 -17.60
CA ASP A 571 9.83 29.57 -16.25
C ASP A 571 10.46 30.97 -16.31
N ILE A 572 11.41 31.17 -17.23
CA ILE A 572 12.07 32.46 -17.47
C ILE A 572 11.11 33.50 -18.06
N GLU A 573 10.25 33.12 -19.01
CA GLU A 573 9.23 34.01 -19.57
C GLU A 573 8.28 34.54 -18.48
N LYS A 574 7.88 33.68 -17.53
CA LYS A 574 7.03 34.07 -16.39
C LYS A 574 7.71 35.07 -15.46
N ILE A 575 8.96 34.80 -15.07
CA ILE A 575 9.71 35.69 -14.17
C ILE A 575 10.03 37.03 -14.87
N ASN A 576 10.37 37.02 -16.16
CA ASN A 576 10.56 38.26 -16.93
C ASN A 576 9.30 39.11 -17.00
N ALA A 577 8.12 38.49 -17.17
CA ALA A 577 6.84 39.21 -17.14
C ALA A 577 6.57 39.85 -15.76
N GLN A 578 7.05 39.25 -14.66
CA GLN A 578 6.98 39.86 -13.32
C GLN A 578 7.96 41.04 -13.17
N ILE A 579 9.18 40.91 -13.69
CA ILE A 579 10.17 42.00 -13.72
C ILE A 579 9.66 43.21 -14.52
N GLU A 580 9.03 43.00 -15.67
CA GLU A 580 8.44 44.09 -16.45
C GLU A 580 7.32 44.82 -15.69
N ARG A 581 6.50 44.09 -14.92
CA ARG A 581 5.43 44.68 -14.10
C ARG A 581 5.98 45.46 -12.92
N LEU A 582 7.04 44.95 -12.28
CA LEU A 582 7.76 45.67 -11.24
C LEU A 582 8.26 47.04 -11.76
N ASN A 583 8.68 47.14 -13.02
CA ASN A 583 9.10 48.40 -13.63
C ASN A 583 7.94 49.38 -13.90
N LYS A 584 6.69 48.90 -13.97
CA LYS A 584 5.48 49.71 -14.21
C LYS A 584 4.79 50.20 -12.93
N ASN A 585 5.26 49.81 -11.74
CA ASN A 585 4.67 50.15 -10.43
C ASN A 585 3.16 49.82 -10.28
N ILE A 586 2.66 48.82 -10.99
CA ILE A 586 1.26 48.36 -10.84
C ILE A 586 1.21 47.25 -9.78
N THR A 587 0.25 47.33 -8.85
CA THR A 587 0.01 46.28 -7.84
C THR A 587 -1.23 45.46 -8.19
N LYS A 588 -1.08 44.15 -8.33
CA LYS A 588 -2.13 43.19 -8.64
C LYS A 588 -2.66 42.57 -7.35
N ILE A 589 -3.90 42.90 -7.02
CA ILE A 589 -4.60 42.45 -5.81
C ILE A 589 -5.58 41.36 -6.22
N VAL A 590 -5.42 40.15 -5.67
CA VAL A 590 -6.34 39.03 -5.93
C VAL A 590 -7.26 38.86 -4.74
N VAL A 591 -8.56 38.93 -4.99
CA VAL A 591 -9.60 38.68 -4.00
C VAL A 591 -10.16 37.28 -4.25
N PHE A 592 -10.04 36.41 -3.25
CA PHE A 592 -10.47 35.01 -3.34
C PHE A 592 -11.19 34.57 -2.06
N GLY A 593 -11.86 33.43 -2.11
CA GLY A 593 -12.67 32.88 -1.02
C GLY A 593 -13.90 32.13 -1.54
N ALA A 594 -14.63 31.49 -0.62
CA ALA A 594 -15.79 30.65 -0.96
C ALA A 594 -16.85 31.38 -1.80
N PHE A 595 -17.70 30.60 -2.48
CA PHE A 595 -18.85 31.13 -3.19
C PHE A 595 -19.77 31.87 -2.20
N SER A 596 -20.36 33.00 -2.61
CA SER A 596 -21.16 33.86 -1.74
C SER A 596 -20.44 34.44 -0.51
N ALA A 597 -19.11 34.42 -0.44
CA ALA A 597 -18.35 35.06 0.65
C ALA A 597 -18.44 36.61 0.67
N GLY A 598 -19.05 37.20 -0.36
CA GLY A 598 -19.18 38.64 -0.52
C GLY A 598 -17.96 39.34 -1.12
N LYS A 599 -17.15 38.62 -1.91
CA LYS A 599 -15.99 39.16 -2.67
C LYS A 599 -16.37 40.36 -3.55
N SER A 600 -17.31 40.15 -4.47
CA SER A 600 -17.79 41.19 -5.38
C SER A 600 -18.43 42.37 -4.63
N ALA A 601 -19.15 42.10 -3.53
CA ALA A 601 -19.71 43.14 -2.66
C ALA A 601 -18.62 43.98 -1.97
N MET A 602 -17.53 43.35 -1.52
CA MET A 602 -16.38 44.04 -0.93
C MET A 602 -15.65 44.91 -1.95
N ILE A 603 -15.46 44.40 -3.17
CA ILE A 603 -14.85 45.16 -4.28
C ILE A 603 -15.73 46.38 -4.63
N ASN A 604 -17.05 46.18 -4.79
CA ASN A 604 -17.99 47.28 -5.02
C ASN A 604 -17.92 48.33 -3.89
N ALA A 605 -17.82 47.90 -2.63
CA ALA A 605 -17.66 48.81 -1.50
C ALA A 605 -16.31 49.56 -1.50
N LEU A 606 -15.21 48.94 -1.90
CA LEU A 606 -13.90 49.59 -2.09
C LEU A 606 -13.96 50.67 -3.19
N LEU A 607 -14.71 50.39 -4.26
CA LEU A 607 -14.87 51.30 -5.40
C LEU A 607 -15.95 52.36 -5.20
N LYS A 608 -16.86 52.17 -4.23
CA LYS A 608 -18.08 52.97 -4.00
C LYS A 608 -19.08 52.93 -5.17
N GLU A 609 -19.05 51.86 -5.96
CA GLU A 609 -19.89 51.69 -7.16
C GLU A 609 -20.33 50.22 -7.28
N GLU A 610 -21.58 49.97 -7.70
CA GLU A 610 -22.10 48.62 -7.92
C GLU A 610 -21.79 48.15 -9.35
N ILE A 611 -20.61 47.56 -9.54
CA ILE A 611 -20.08 47.21 -10.87
C ILE A 611 -20.18 45.69 -11.09
N LEU A 612 -19.78 44.91 -10.09
CA LEU A 612 -19.84 43.45 -10.16
C LEU A 612 -21.22 42.94 -9.74
N ILE A 613 -21.81 42.05 -10.54
CA ILE A 613 -23.10 41.41 -10.26
C ILE A 613 -22.88 40.23 -9.28
N SER A 614 -23.61 40.23 -8.16
CA SER A 614 -23.65 39.07 -7.26
C SER A 614 -24.58 37.99 -7.81
N SER A 615 -24.03 36.94 -8.44
CA SER A 615 -24.82 35.77 -8.88
C SER A 615 -24.83 34.67 -7.79
N PRO A 616 -25.98 34.00 -7.53
CA PRO A 616 -26.10 32.89 -6.58
C PRO A 616 -25.82 31.50 -7.18
N ASN A 617 -25.55 31.39 -8.48
CA ASN A 617 -25.33 30.10 -9.15
C ASN A 617 -23.83 29.74 -9.29
N PRO A 618 -23.38 28.50 -8.98
CA PRO A 618 -21.96 28.24 -8.72
C PRO A 618 -21.08 27.88 -9.93
N THR A 619 -21.60 27.86 -11.16
CA THR A 619 -21.00 26.95 -12.17
C THR A 619 -20.22 27.53 -13.34
N THR A 620 -20.13 28.84 -13.56
CA THR A 620 -19.21 29.36 -14.60
C THR A 620 -18.87 30.84 -14.43
N ALA A 621 -18.12 31.21 -13.38
CA ALA A 621 -17.57 32.55 -13.26
C ALA A 621 -16.21 32.62 -13.98
N SER A 622 -16.13 33.41 -15.05
CA SER A 622 -14.86 33.83 -15.65
C SER A 622 -14.14 34.80 -14.71
N ILE A 623 -12.81 34.79 -14.73
CA ILE A 623 -11.99 35.73 -13.95
C ILE A 623 -12.29 37.15 -14.40
N THR A 624 -12.55 38.05 -13.43
CA THR A 624 -12.83 39.46 -13.72
C THR A 624 -11.70 40.33 -13.16
N GLU A 625 -10.94 40.97 -14.04
CA GLU A 625 -9.95 41.99 -13.69
C GLU A 625 -10.58 43.38 -13.80
N ILE A 626 -10.33 44.21 -12.80
CA ILE A 626 -10.78 45.58 -12.71
C ILE A 626 -9.54 46.48 -12.68
N GLN A 627 -9.49 47.43 -13.61
CA GLN A 627 -8.37 48.35 -13.76
C GLN A 627 -8.87 49.76 -14.10
N HIS A 628 -8.00 50.76 -13.92
CA HIS A 628 -8.31 52.13 -14.31
C HIS A 628 -8.38 52.29 -15.84
N GLY A 629 -9.55 52.63 -16.39
CA GLY A 629 -9.76 52.76 -17.83
C GLY A 629 -11.19 53.17 -18.23
N ASP A 630 -11.48 53.22 -19.52
CA ASP A 630 -12.78 53.59 -20.11
C ASP A 630 -13.37 52.52 -21.05
N LYS A 631 -12.67 51.39 -21.22
CA LYS A 631 -12.99 50.32 -22.16
C LYS A 631 -12.99 48.97 -21.48
N ASN A 632 -13.91 48.11 -21.90
CA ASN A 632 -14.02 46.75 -21.42
C ASN A 632 -13.53 45.75 -22.47
N TYR A 633 -12.91 44.67 -22.01
CA TYR A 633 -12.31 43.67 -22.87
C TYR A 633 -12.67 42.25 -22.44
N VAL A 634 -12.79 41.35 -23.41
CA VAL A 634 -12.96 39.90 -23.19
C VAL A 634 -11.83 39.18 -23.89
N THR A 635 -11.09 38.35 -23.14
CA THR A 635 -10.02 37.48 -23.63
C THR A 635 -10.51 36.04 -23.67
N PHE A 636 -10.38 35.38 -24.81
CA PHE A 636 -10.81 33.99 -25.01
C PHE A 636 -9.71 32.96 -24.69
N LYS A 637 -10.11 31.74 -24.31
CA LYS A 637 -9.20 30.60 -24.06
C LYS A 637 -8.58 30.08 -25.35
N LEU A 638 -7.46 29.36 -25.27
CA LEU A 638 -6.90 28.65 -26.43
C LEU A 638 -7.65 27.34 -26.69
N GLU A 639 -7.69 26.92 -27.96
CA GLU A 639 -8.30 25.64 -28.35
C GLU A 639 -7.70 24.46 -27.57
N LYS A 640 -6.37 24.45 -27.39
CA LYS A 640 -5.65 23.40 -26.66
C LYS A 640 -6.09 23.24 -25.20
N ASP A 641 -6.44 24.34 -24.52
CA ASP A 641 -6.77 24.35 -23.10
C ASP A 641 -8.18 23.78 -22.87
N ILE A 642 -9.11 24.13 -23.78
CA ILE A 642 -10.45 23.57 -23.82
C ILE A 642 -10.40 22.09 -24.21
N LEU A 643 -9.59 21.73 -25.20
CA LEU A 643 -9.42 20.35 -25.66
C LEU A 643 -8.86 19.43 -24.58
N LYS A 644 -7.85 19.88 -23.84
CA LYS A 644 -7.30 19.14 -22.70
C LYS A 644 -8.39 18.86 -21.66
N SER A 645 -9.18 19.88 -21.32
CA SER A 645 -10.32 19.73 -20.42
C SER A 645 -11.32 18.69 -20.92
N LEU A 646 -11.62 18.67 -22.22
CA LEU A 646 -12.52 17.72 -22.87
C LEU A 646 -11.96 16.28 -22.90
N ASN A 647 -10.66 16.11 -23.08
CA ASN A 647 -10.00 14.80 -23.04
C ASN A 647 -9.96 14.23 -21.61
N ASP A 648 -9.65 15.05 -20.61
CA ASP A 648 -9.59 14.66 -19.20
C ASP A 648 -10.94 14.16 -18.64
N MET A 649 -12.06 14.55 -19.26
CA MET A 649 -13.40 14.06 -18.87
C MET A 649 -13.63 12.59 -19.18
N MET A 650 -12.88 12.01 -20.11
CA MET A 650 -13.10 10.66 -20.62
C MET A 650 -12.17 9.67 -19.90
N LEU A 651 -12.43 9.45 -18.61
CA LEU A 651 -11.61 8.63 -17.69
C LEU A 651 -11.40 7.16 -18.10
N THR A 652 -12.08 6.67 -19.15
CA THR A 652 -12.06 5.26 -19.56
C THR A 652 -11.52 5.01 -20.97
N SER A 653 -11.01 6.02 -21.68
CA SER A 653 -10.49 5.82 -23.05
C SER A 653 -9.06 6.32 -23.21
N THR A 654 -8.14 5.42 -23.53
CA THR A 654 -6.71 5.64 -23.88
C THR A 654 -6.51 6.42 -25.20
N ILE A 655 -7.50 7.16 -25.67
CA ILE A 655 -7.49 7.83 -26.97
C ILE A 655 -7.64 9.33 -26.77
N GLU A 656 -6.53 10.04 -26.80
CA GLU A 656 -6.50 11.50 -26.90
C GLU A 656 -6.79 11.93 -28.35
N VAL A 657 -7.70 12.89 -28.52
CA VAL A 657 -7.95 13.55 -29.82
C VAL A 657 -7.23 14.90 -29.85
N SER A 658 -6.83 15.32 -31.06
CA SER A 658 -5.95 16.48 -31.26
C SER A 658 -6.65 17.80 -31.60
N THR A 659 -7.97 17.81 -31.84
CA THR A 659 -8.76 19.03 -32.05
C THR A 659 -10.17 18.94 -31.46
N ILE A 660 -10.78 20.09 -31.13
CA ILE A 660 -12.15 20.13 -30.58
C ILE A 660 -13.17 19.61 -31.60
N SER A 661 -13.01 19.95 -32.88
CA SER A 661 -13.86 19.43 -33.97
C SER A 661 -13.88 17.90 -34.05
N GLN A 662 -12.72 17.25 -33.85
CA GLN A 662 -12.63 15.79 -33.81
C GLN A 662 -13.30 15.22 -32.55
N TRP A 663 -13.11 15.90 -31.41
CA TRP A 663 -13.76 15.54 -30.17
C TRP A 663 -15.29 15.58 -30.29
N ILE A 664 -15.85 16.68 -30.79
CA ILE A 664 -17.29 16.85 -31.02
C ILE A 664 -17.82 15.74 -31.94
N LYS A 665 -17.17 15.49 -33.08
CA LYS A 665 -17.62 14.46 -34.03
C LYS A 665 -17.68 13.06 -33.43
N ARG A 666 -16.76 12.74 -32.52
CA ARG A 666 -16.59 11.41 -31.92
C ARG A 666 -17.48 11.19 -30.70
N PHE A 667 -17.71 12.24 -29.90
CA PHE A 667 -18.31 12.12 -28.56
C PHE A 667 -19.67 12.81 -28.40
N LYS A 668 -20.13 13.60 -29.38
CA LYS A 668 -21.46 14.25 -29.35
C LYS A 668 -22.63 13.29 -29.07
N GLY A 669 -22.53 12.02 -29.48
CA GLY A 669 -23.54 10.98 -29.20
C GLY A 669 -23.39 10.20 -27.89
N LYS A 670 -22.35 10.48 -27.08
CA LYS A 670 -21.97 9.72 -25.88
C LYS A 670 -22.02 10.53 -24.58
N LEU A 671 -22.53 11.77 -24.62
CA LEU A 671 -22.55 12.70 -23.48
C LEU A 671 -23.34 12.18 -22.27
N ASN A 672 -24.28 11.24 -22.48
CA ASN A 672 -25.05 10.60 -21.41
C ASN A 672 -24.19 9.75 -20.46
N GLN A 673 -22.96 9.39 -20.87
CA GLN A 673 -22.00 8.64 -20.07
C GLN A 673 -21.20 9.53 -19.10
N LEU A 674 -21.25 10.85 -19.29
CA LEU A 674 -20.62 11.83 -18.41
C LEU A 674 -21.54 12.18 -17.23
N ASN A 675 -20.95 12.57 -16.11
CA ASN A 675 -21.68 13.22 -15.01
C ASN A 675 -22.34 14.53 -15.50
N ALA A 676 -23.34 15.04 -14.77
CA ALA A 676 -24.16 16.15 -15.25
C ALA A 676 -23.33 17.43 -15.48
N GLN A 677 -22.35 17.72 -14.61
CA GLN A 677 -21.45 18.86 -14.77
C GLN A 677 -20.59 18.79 -16.05
N ASN A 678 -19.94 17.66 -16.33
CA ASN A 678 -19.15 17.47 -17.55
C ASN A 678 -20.03 17.44 -18.80
N ARG A 679 -21.27 16.96 -18.68
CA ARG A 679 -22.27 17.00 -19.75
C ARG A 679 -22.63 18.44 -20.12
N ASN A 680 -22.99 19.27 -19.14
CA ASN A 680 -23.36 20.68 -19.39
C ASN A 680 -22.22 21.46 -20.05
N PHE A 681 -20.98 21.25 -19.58
CA PHE A 681 -19.79 21.86 -20.17
C PHE A 681 -19.56 21.41 -21.62
N ALA A 682 -19.67 20.11 -21.89
CA ALA A 682 -19.52 19.58 -23.25
C ALA A 682 -20.64 20.05 -24.19
N GLU A 683 -21.88 20.13 -23.71
CA GLU A 683 -23.02 20.64 -24.47
C GLU A 683 -22.88 22.12 -24.83
N ALA A 684 -22.44 22.95 -23.89
CA ALA A 684 -22.14 24.36 -24.12
C ALA A 684 -21.11 24.54 -25.25
N ILE A 685 -20.05 23.72 -25.25
CA ILE A 685 -19.04 23.74 -26.29
C ILE A 685 -19.61 23.29 -27.63
N ILE A 686 -20.34 22.17 -27.65
CA ILE A 686 -20.93 21.62 -28.88
C ILE A 686 -21.89 22.61 -29.56
N GLN A 687 -22.65 23.38 -28.78
CA GLN A 687 -23.63 24.33 -29.29
C GLN A 687 -23.00 25.62 -29.83
N ASN A 688 -21.91 26.10 -29.21
CA ASN A 688 -21.35 27.43 -29.49
C ASN A 688 -19.95 27.43 -30.12
N TYR A 689 -19.34 26.26 -30.37
CA TYR A 689 -17.99 26.17 -30.93
C TYR A 689 -17.83 26.94 -32.26
N ASP A 690 -18.78 26.81 -33.18
CA ASP A 690 -18.73 27.47 -34.49
C ASP A 690 -18.71 29.01 -34.37
N LEU A 691 -19.31 29.56 -33.31
CA LEU A 691 -19.34 31.00 -33.03
C LEU A 691 -17.97 31.52 -32.55
N TYR A 692 -17.27 30.73 -31.74
CA TYR A 692 -16.03 31.14 -31.07
C TYR A 692 -14.75 30.63 -31.71
N ALA A 693 -14.82 29.67 -32.64
CA ALA A 693 -13.65 29.02 -33.24
C ALA A 693 -12.58 30.02 -33.73
N GLN A 694 -12.99 31.14 -34.33
CA GLN A 694 -12.08 32.19 -34.81
C GLN A 694 -11.28 32.93 -33.71
N TYR A 695 -11.70 32.84 -32.46
CA TYR A 695 -11.09 33.56 -31.34
C TYR A 695 -10.13 32.68 -30.50
N LEU A 696 -10.11 31.35 -30.73
CA LEU A 696 -9.40 30.37 -29.89
C LEU A 696 -7.92 30.12 -30.29
N ASP A 697 -7.42 30.80 -31.32
CA ASP A 697 -6.07 30.54 -31.84
C ASP A 697 -4.95 31.22 -31.04
N ASN A 698 -5.16 32.47 -30.56
CA ASN A 698 -4.09 33.32 -30.03
C ASN A 698 -4.53 34.21 -28.84
N HIS A 699 -5.26 33.66 -27.86
CA HIS A 699 -5.80 34.43 -26.72
C HIS A 699 -6.46 35.74 -27.15
N THR A 700 -7.29 35.67 -28.20
CA THR A 700 -7.82 36.86 -28.85
C THR A 700 -8.58 37.70 -27.83
N THR A 701 -8.29 39.01 -27.81
CA THR A 701 -8.96 39.97 -26.95
C THR A 701 -9.81 40.90 -27.78
N ILE A 702 -11.10 41.00 -27.44
CA ILE A 702 -12.05 41.88 -28.11
C ILE A 702 -12.51 43.00 -27.16
N GLU A 703 -12.72 44.20 -27.70
CA GLU A 703 -13.37 45.30 -26.98
C GLU A 703 -14.89 45.06 -27.01
N VAL A 704 -15.55 45.18 -25.85
CA VAL A 704 -16.99 44.96 -25.68
C VAL A 704 -17.64 46.13 -24.96
N ASN A 705 -18.93 46.35 -25.20
CA ASN A 705 -19.72 47.34 -24.45
C ASN A 705 -20.36 46.74 -23.17
N ASP A 706 -20.94 47.59 -22.33
CA ASP A 706 -21.53 47.19 -21.03
C ASP A 706 -22.69 46.17 -21.17
N ASP A 707 -23.47 46.24 -22.25
CA ASP A 707 -24.58 45.31 -22.50
C ASP A 707 -24.07 43.94 -22.96
N GLU A 708 -22.96 43.90 -23.72
CA GLU A 708 -22.30 42.68 -24.19
C GLU A 708 -21.58 41.93 -23.07
N ILE A 709 -21.07 42.63 -22.04
CA ILE A 709 -20.44 41.99 -20.87
C ILE A 709 -21.41 41.01 -20.18
N LYS A 710 -22.70 41.34 -20.12
CA LYS A 710 -23.73 40.46 -19.53
C LYS A 710 -23.83 39.12 -20.25
N GLN A 711 -23.59 39.08 -21.56
CA GLN A 711 -23.59 37.84 -22.33
C GLN A 711 -22.44 36.90 -21.93
N TYR A 712 -21.27 37.45 -21.61
CA TYR A 712 -20.07 36.69 -21.23
C TYR A 712 -19.98 36.38 -19.73
N THR A 713 -20.77 37.06 -18.90
CA THR A 713 -20.78 36.94 -17.43
C THR A 713 -22.00 36.18 -16.88
N ALA A 714 -23.18 36.28 -17.52
CA ALA A 714 -24.43 35.74 -16.99
C ALA A 714 -24.94 34.50 -17.72
N VAL A 715 -24.42 34.19 -18.91
CA VAL A 715 -24.86 33.04 -19.71
C VAL A 715 -23.76 31.98 -19.75
N ASP A 716 -23.96 30.92 -18.97
CA ASP A 716 -23.00 29.81 -18.80
C ASP A 716 -22.48 29.23 -20.13
N ALA A 717 -23.34 29.15 -21.15
CA ALA A 717 -22.99 28.60 -22.45
C ALA A 717 -21.91 29.39 -23.22
N HIS A 718 -21.77 30.70 -22.93
CA HIS A 718 -20.77 31.58 -23.54
C HIS A 718 -19.52 31.72 -22.67
N ALA A 719 -19.69 31.72 -21.34
CA ALA A 719 -18.59 31.88 -20.38
C ALA A 719 -17.52 30.78 -20.49
N VAL A 720 -17.87 29.58 -20.94
CA VAL A 720 -16.93 28.45 -21.12
C VAL A 720 -15.74 28.78 -22.04
N PHE A 721 -15.93 29.67 -23.01
CA PHE A 721 -14.90 30.08 -23.97
C PHE A 721 -14.05 31.26 -23.48
N VAL A 722 -14.49 31.94 -22.41
CA VAL A 722 -13.86 33.14 -21.89
C VAL A 722 -12.78 32.76 -20.88
N GLN A 723 -11.58 33.29 -21.07
CA GLN A 723 -10.49 33.15 -20.10
C GLN A 723 -10.58 34.24 -19.04
N LYS A 724 -10.82 35.48 -19.47
CA LYS A 724 -10.73 36.66 -18.62
C LYS A 724 -11.57 37.81 -19.15
N ILE A 725 -12.19 38.53 -18.23
CA ILE A 725 -12.93 39.77 -18.50
C ILE A 725 -12.17 40.91 -17.84
N THR A 726 -11.90 41.98 -18.58
CA THR A 726 -11.20 43.17 -18.07
C THR A 726 -12.17 44.36 -18.10
N LEU A 727 -12.49 44.90 -16.94
CA LEU A 727 -13.36 46.06 -16.76
C LEU A 727 -12.51 47.32 -16.59
N GLY A 728 -12.71 48.29 -17.47
CA GLY A 728 -12.05 49.60 -17.40
C GLY A 728 -12.95 50.60 -16.68
N ILE A 729 -12.56 51.02 -15.47
CA ILE A 729 -13.37 51.92 -14.63
C ILE A 729 -12.57 53.18 -14.28
N GLN A 730 -13.19 54.35 -14.43
CA GLN A 730 -12.57 55.63 -14.07
C GLN A 730 -12.66 55.90 -12.56
N ASN A 731 -11.87 55.17 -11.76
CA ASN A 731 -11.83 55.31 -10.30
C ASN A 731 -10.41 55.61 -9.78
N ASP A 732 -10.26 56.67 -8.98
CA ASP A 732 -8.97 57.10 -8.44
C ASP A 732 -8.25 56.01 -7.61
N PHE A 733 -8.99 55.12 -6.95
CA PHE A 733 -8.43 54.00 -6.19
C PHE A 733 -7.64 53.01 -7.07
N LEU A 734 -7.97 52.92 -8.37
CA LEU A 734 -7.43 51.94 -9.32
C LEU A 734 -6.18 52.44 -10.09
N LYS A 735 -5.73 53.68 -9.92
CA LYS A 735 -4.65 54.27 -10.76
C LYS A 735 -3.33 53.47 -10.76
N ASP A 736 -3.04 52.78 -9.68
CA ASP A 736 -1.84 52.00 -9.41
C ASP A 736 -2.17 50.55 -9.02
N LYS A 737 -3.43 50.11 -9.23
CA LYS A 737 -3.94 48.81 -8.79
C LYS A 737 -4.72 48.11 -9.89
N ILE A 738 -4.53 46.81 -9.98
CA ILE A 738 -5.43 45.90 -10.70
C ILE A 738 -6.07 45.00 -9.65
N ILE A 739 -7.39 44.97 -9.57
CA ILE A 739 -8.12 44.11 -8.64
C ILE A 739 -8.71 42.96 -9.43
N ILE A 740 -8.53 41.74 -8.94
CA ILE A 740 -9.08 40.55 -9.58
C ILE A 740 -10.10 39.94 -8.65
N ASP A 741 -11.33 39.81 -9.12
CA ASP A 741 -12.33 38.95 -8.49
C ASP A 741 -12.12 37.52 -9.02
N SER A 742 -11.62 36.64 -8.15
CA SER A 742 -11.42 35.24 -8.53
C SER A 742 -12.75 34.47 -8.44
N PRO A 743 -12.93 33.42 -9.25
CA PRO A 743 -14.01 32.46 -9.02
C PRO A 743 -13.97 31.88 -7.59
N GLY A 744 -15.12 31.49 -7.04
CA GLY A 744 -15.20 30.95 -5.69
C GLY A 744 -14.50 29.58 -5.56
N THR A 745 -13.76 29.37 -4.47
CA THR A 745 -12.93 28.17 -4.20
C THR A 745 -13.73 26.88 -3.88
N GLY A 746 -15.04 26.87 -4.11
CA GLY A 746 -15.97 25.83 -3.62
C GLY A 746 -16.35 24.73 -4.60
N SER A 747 -15.91 24.79 -5.87
CA SER A 747 -16.28 23.81 -6.90
C SER A 747 -15.47 22.52 -6.77
N THR A 748 -16.12 21.36 -6.87
CA THR A 748 -15.52 20.00 -6.92
C THR A 748 -14.66 19.72 -8.17
N ASN A 749 -14.38 20.74 -8.98
CA ASN A 749 -13.80 20.60 -10.30
C ASN A 749 -12.33 21.03 -10.31
N SER A 750 -11.43 20.09 -10.65
CA SER A 750 -9.98 20.31 -10.72
C SER A 750 -9.55 21.40 -11.72
N ARG A 751 -10.43 21.76 -12.66
CA ARG A 751 -10.21 22.85 -13.63
C ARG A 751 -10.11 24.22 -12.97
N HIS A 752 -11.01 24.52 -12.03
CA HIS A 752 -11.06 25.83 -11.38
C HIS A 752 -9.92 26.01 -10.37
N THR A 753 -9.48 24.92 -9.71
CA THR A 753 -8.33 24.96 -8.80
C THR A 753 -7.07 25.39 -9.53
N LYS A 754 -6.77 24.85 -10.72
CA LYS A 754 -5.56 25.22 -11.48
C LYS A 754 -5.61 26.66 -11.98
N GLU A 755 -6.73 27.07 -12.61
CA GLU A 755 -6.91 28.44 -13.13
C GLU A 755 -6.83 29.48 -12.00
N THR A 756 -7.42 29.20 -10.83
CA THR A 756 -7.39 30.09 -9.66
C THR A 756 -5.99 30.13 -9.03
N THR A 757 -5.28 29.00 -8.97
CA THR A 757 -3.92 28.91 -8.40
C THR A 757 -2.91 29.69 -9.24
N GLU A 758 -2.98 29.62 -10.57
CA GLU A 758 -2.09 30.37 -11.47
C GLU A 758 -2.24 31.88 -11.30
N ILE A 759 -3.45 32.36 -11.02
CA ILE A 759 -3.74 33.78 -10.79
C ILE A 759 -3.29 34.23 -9.40
N ILE A 760 -3.55 33.39 -8.40
CA ILE A 760 -3.13 33.63 -7.02
C ILE A 760 -1.60 33.69 -6.93
N ALA A 761 -0.90 32.79 -7.62
CA ALA A 761 0.57 32.78 -7.70
C ALA A 761 1.15 34.03 -8.39
N ASP A 762 0.34 34.72 -9.19
CA ASP A 762 0.69 35.94 -9.91
C ASP A 762 0.25 37.23 -9.19
N SER A 763 -0.24 37.11 -7.94
CA SER A 763 -0.72 38.23 -7.12
C SER A 763 0.41 38.91 -6.33
N ASP A 764 0.31 40.23 -6.16
CA ASP A 764 1.19 41.00 -5.27
C ASP A 764 0.61 41.10 -3.85
N LEU A 765 -0.72 41.18 -3.75
CA LEU A 765 -1.47 41.12 -2.50
C LEU A 765 -2.61 40.12 -2.64
N LEU A 766 -2.65 39.17 -1.72
CA LEU A 766 -3.73 38.21 -1.61
C LEU A 766 -4.75 38.70 -0.57
N ILE A 767 -6.04 38.75 -0.93
CA ILE A 767 -7.13 39.06 0.00
C ILE A 767 -8.09 37.88 0.07
N TYR A 768 -8.06 37.15 1.18
CA TYR A 768 -9.02 36.10 1.48
C TYR A 768 -10.29 36.70 2.09
N VAL A 769 -11.46 36.39 1.53
CA VAL A 769 -12.75 36.87 2.03
C VAL A 769 -13.59 35.69 2.51
N SER A 770 -14.08 35.79 3.74
CA SER A 770 -14.96 34.82 4.39
C SER A 770 -16.27 35.48 4.80
N TYR A 771 -17.39 34.76 4.74
CA TYR A 771 -18.69 35.27 5.16
C TYR A 771 -18.88 35.09 6.67
N TYR A 772 -19.47 36.07 7.37
CA TYR A 772 -19.65 36.05 8.83
C TYR A 772 -20.31 34.76 9.36
N ASN A 773 -21.36 34.25 8.70
CA ASN A 773 -22.02 33.01 9.15
C ASN A 773 -21.26 31.74 8.79
N HIS A 774 -20.22 31.82 7.96
CA HIS A 774 -19.48 30.67 7.42
C HIS A 774 -17.98 30.93 7.44
N VAL A 775 -17.46 31.47 8.55
CA VAL A 775 -16.05 31.80 8.66
C VAL A 775 -15.21 30.53 8.68
N TYR A 776 -14.22 30.47 7.80
CA TYR A 776 -13.21 29.41 7.73
C TYR A 776 -13.80 27.99 7.60
N THR A 777 -14.46 27.73 6.47
CA THR A 777 -15.02 26.40 6.20
C THR A 777 -13.91 25.36 5.98
N GLU A 778 -14.23 24.06 6.08
CA GLU A 778 -13.27 22.99 5.76
C GLU A 778 -12.68 23.09 4.34
N LYS A 779 -13.47 23.60 3.37
CA LYS A 779 -12.97 23.88 2.02
C LYS A 779 -11.96 25.02 2.01
N ASP A 780 -12.18 26.05 2.82
CA ASP A 780 -11.24 27.16 2.96
C ASP A 780 -9.94 26.67 3.62
N ARG A 781 -10.02 25.84 4.65
CA ARG A 781 -8.85 25.20 5.29
C ARG A 781 -8.05 24.38 4.27
N ALA A 782 -8.70 23.48 3.53
CA ALA A 782 -8.03 22.66 2.51
C ALA A 782 -7.32 23.51 1.46
N PHE A 783 -7.98 24.57 1.00
CA PHE A 783 -7.45 25.47 -0.02
C PHE A 783 -6.26 26.30 0.51
N LEU A 784 -6.37 26.86 1.72
CA LEU A 784 -5.28 27.62 2.35
C LEU A 784 -4.08 26.72 2.68
N SER A 785 -4.30 25.48 3.14
CA SER A 785 -3.23 24.50 3.32
C SER A 785 -2.53 24.18 2.01
N TYR A 786 -3.28 23.96 0.93
CA TYR A 786 -2.70 23.74 -0.40
C TYR A 786 -1.84 24.92 -0.85
N LEU A 787 -2.31 26.16 -0.70
CA LEU A 787 -1.55 27.36 -1.05
C LEU A 787 -0.25 27.51 -0.21
N ASN A 788 -0.26 27.06 1.04
CA ASN A 788 0.92 27.00 1.90
C ASN A 788 1.91 25.92 1.41
N GLU A 789 1.42 24.72 1.05
CA GLU A 789 2.24 23.62 0.52
C GLU A 789 2.93 23.95 -0.81
N VAL A 790 2.27 24.69 -1.70
CA VAL A 790 2.86 25.16 -2.97
C VAL A 790 3.65 26.48 -2.82
N GLU A 791 3.95 26.88 -1.58
CA GLU A 791 4.75 28.06 -1.21
C GLU A 791 4.24 29.39 -1.80
N ILE A 792 2.93 29.51 -2.04
CA ILE A 792 2.30 30.78 -2.46
C ILE A 792 2.08 31.68 -1.25
N ILE A 793 1.57 31.12 -0.15
CA ILE A 793 1.47 31.78 1.15
C ILE A 793 2.70 31.35 1.93
N ASN A 794 3.72 32.21 2.01
CA ASN A 794 5.01 31.93 2.65
C ASN A 794 5.47 33.14 3.47
N GLU A 795 6.58 33.02 4.20
CA GLU A 795 7.07 34.10 5.08
C GLU A 795 7.46 35.39 4.34
N ASP A 796 7.70 35.31 3.04
CA ASP A 796 8.01 36.45 2.17
C ASP A 796 6.76 37.01 1.47
N SER A 797 5.55 36.44 1.66
CA SER A 797 4.30 36.97 1.12
C SER A 797 3.38 37.57 2.19
N GLN A 798 2.84 38.76 1.91
CA GLN A 798 1.89 39.43 2.81
C GLN A 798 0.46 39.23 2.32
N ASN A 799 -0.43 38.75 3.19
CA ASN A 799 -1.81 38.39 2.84
C ASN A 799 -2.81 39.08 3.80
N PHE A 800 -4.00 39.43 3.32
CA PHE A 800 -5.07 40.00 4.17
C PHE A 800 -6.24 39.03 4.29
N PHE A 801 -6.72 38.83 5.51
CA PHE A 801 -7.89 37.99 5.79
C PHE A 801 -9.08 38.88 6.15
N VAL A 802 -10.23 38.69 5.52
CA VAL A 802 -11.41 39.54 5.68
C VAL A 802 -12.61 38.72 6.14
N ILE A 803 -13.24 39.12 7.24
CA ILE A 803 -14.54 38.58 7.67
C ILE A 803 -15.60 39.60 7.24
N ASN A 804 -16.39 39.25 6.23
CA ASN A 804 -17.40 40.14 5.65
C ASN A 804 -18.79 39.89 6.24
N ALA A 805 -19.70 40.86 6.11
CA ALA A 805 -21.07 40.83 6.65
C ALA A 805 -21.15 40.83 8.20
N VAL A 806 -20.22 41.51 8.87
CA VAL A 806 -20.18 41.61 10.34
C VAL A 806 -21.36 42.39 10.95
N ASP A 807 -22.17 43.05 10.11
CA ASP A 807 -23.45 43.65 10.50
C ASP A 807 -24.53 42.62 10.87
N LEU A 808 -24.28 41.34 10.65
CA LEU A 808 -25.11 40.22 11.12
C LEU A 808 -24.82 39.82 12.57
N ALA A 809 -23.69 40.25 13.14
CA ALA A 809 -23.36 39.98 14.53
C ALA A 809 -24.41 40.60 15.46
N LYS A 810 -24.88 39.84 16.45
CA LYS A 810 -25.85 40.34 17.44
C LYS A 810 -25.22 41.43 18.31
N ASP A 811 -23.95 41.25 18.66
CA ASP A 811 -23.16 42.16 19.48
C ASP A 811 -21.65 42.01 19.22
N GLU A 812 -20.86 42.87 19.87
CA GLU A 812 -19.40 42.91 19.71
C GLU A 812 -18.70 41.70 20.34
N GLN A 813 -19.30 41.05 21.34
CA GLN A 813 -18.73 39.84 21.94
C GLN A 813 -18.80 38.66 20.98
N GLU A 814 -19.94 38.50 20.31
CA GLU A 814 -20.12 37.48 19.27
C GLU A 814 -19.11 37.68 18.13
N LEU A 815 -18.95 38.91 17.64
CA LEU A 815 -17.97 39.21 16.59
C LEU A 815 -16.54 38.86 17.02
N ASN A 816 -16.14 39.22 18.24
CA ASN A 816 -14.80 38.90 18.75
C ASN A 816 -14.56 37.40 18.80
N SER A 817 -15.58 36.61 19.19
CA SER A 817 -15.47 35.15 19.21
C SER A 817 -15.23 34.53 17.83
N VAL A 818 -15.81 35.13 16.78
CA VAL A 818 -15.61 34.72 15.38
C VAL A 818 -14.20 35.08 14.89
N VAL A 819 -13.70 36.27 15.26
CA VAL A 819 -12.32 36.71 14.92
C VAL A 819 -11.27 35.84 15.61
N ASP A 820 -11.46 35.54 16.90
CA ASP A 820 -10.55 34.68 17.67
C ASP A 820 -10.52 33.26 17.10
N TYR A 821 -11.67 32.76 16.63
CA TYR A 821 -11.74 31.47 15.95
C TYR A 821 -10.87 31.44 14.69
N LEU A 822 -11.06 32.38 13.76
CA LEU A 822 -10.25 32.46 12.53
C LEU A 822 -8.75 32.62 12.85
N THR A 823 -8.41 33.42 13.87
CA THR A 823 -7.01 33.64 14.27
C THR A 823 -6.32 32.34 14.67
N ARG A 824 -6.94 31.54 15.55
CA ARG A 824 -6.37 30.25 15.99
C ARG A 824 -6.18 29.29 14.83
N GLU A 825 -7.13 29.27 13.91
CA GLU A 825 -7.10 28.40 12.74
C GLU A 825 -5.94 28.73 11.79
N LEU A 826 -5.73 30.01 11.48
CA LEU A 826 -4.60 30.45 10.65
C LEU A 826 -3.24 30.15 11.29
N GLN A 827 -3.14 30.27 12.61
CA GLN A 827 -1.92 29.92 13.36
C GLN A 827 -1.52 28.45 13.20
N THR A 828 -2.49 27.53 13.03
CA THR A 828 -2.16 26.11 12.76
C THR A 828 -1.39 25.92 11.45
N LEU A 829 -1.58 26.83 10.50
CA LEU A 829 -0.88 26.86 9.21
C LEU A 829 0.39 27.73 9.24
N LYS A 830 0.77 28.26 10.42
CA LYS A 830 1.85 29.24 10.62
C LYS A 830 1.61 30.57 9.89
N ILE A 831 0.35 30.96 9.71
CA ILE A 831 -0.05 32.22 9.10
C ILE A 831 -0.39 33.21 10.22
N ASP A 832 0.40 34.28 10.35
CA ASP A 832 0.23 35.34 11.36
C ASP A 832 -0.23 36.70 10.75
N ASP A 833 -0.78 36.64 9.54
CA ASP A 833 -1.27 37.78 8.76
C ASP A 833 -2.51 38.49 9.40
N PRO A 834 -2.75 39.78 9.11
CA PRO A 834 -3.83 40.55 9.72
C PRO A 834 -5.25 40.16 9.25
N ILE A 835 -6.19 40.14 10.21
CA ILE A 835 -7.63 39.90 9.99
C ILE A 835 -8.43 41.23 10.08
N TYR A 836 -9.31 41.47 9.12
CA TYR A 836 -10.15 42.68 9.02
C TYR A 836 -11.64 42.30 9.03
N PRO A 837 -12.38 42.55 10.14
CA PRO A 837 -13.83 42.39 10.20
C PRO A 837 -14.54 43.57 9.54
N VAL A 838 -15.31 43.36 8.47
CA VAL A 838 -15.93 44.44 7.67
C VAL A 838 -17.40 44.18 7.32
N SER A 839 -18.16 45.25 7.10
CA SER A 839 -19.50 45.16 6.49
C SER A 839 -19.49 45.84 5.13
N SER A 840 -19.34 45.06 4.05
CA SER A 840 -19.37 45.60 2.68
C SER A 840 -20.69 46.28 2.35
N ARG A 841 -21.81 45.73 2.87
CA ARG A 841 -23.17 46.28 2.68
C ARG A 841 -23.28 47.71 3.23
N ASN A 842 -22.80 47.93 4.46
CA ASN A 842 -22.81 49.27 5.06
C ASN A 842 -21.79 50.18 4.39
N ALA A 843 -20.59 49.64 4.13
CA ALA A 843 -19.49 50.35 3.50
C ALA A 843 -19.81 50.87 2.10
N LEU A 844 -20.69 50.21 1.33
CA LEU A 844 -21.14 50.73 0.04
C LEU A 844 -21.81 52.11 0.19
N LYS A 845 -22.58 52.32 1.26
CA LYS A 845 -23.20 53.61 1.60
C LYS A 845 -22.19 54.55 2.26
N VAL A 846 -21.68 54.17 3.44
CA VAL A 846 -20.77 54.99 4.27
C VAL A 846 -19.71 54.08 4.89
N TYR A 847 -18.45 54.50 4.86
CA TYR A 847 -17.38 53.75 5.53
C TYR A 847 -17.46 53.92 7.04
N ASP A 848 -17.48 52.80 7.75
CA ASP A 848 -17.25 52.76 9.19
C ASP A 848 -15.74 52.71 9.50
N GLU A 849 -15.39 52.74 10.79
CA GLU A 849 -14.00 52.71 11.26
C GLU A 849 -13.27 51.44 10.81
N LYS A 850 -13.97 50.29 10.81
CA LYS A 850 -13.40 48.99 10.46
C LYS A 850 -13.05 48.91 8.98
N PHE A 851 -13.96 49.31 8.09
CA PHE A 851 -13.72 49.34 6.65
C PHE A 851 -12.67 50.41 6.28
N THR A 852 -12.65 51.55 6.98
CA THR A 852 -11.62 52.58 6.79
C THR A 852 -10.23 52.01 7.09
N THR A 853 -10.10 51.27 8.20
CA THR A 853 -8.84 50.60 8.59
C THR A 853 -8.37 49.60 7.53
N PHE A 854 -9.28 48.77 7.01
CA PHE A 854 -8.98 47.83 5.93
C PHE A 854 -8.51 48.54 4.65
N LYS A 855 -9.23 49.58 4.22
CA LYS A 855 -8.85 50.37 3.02
C LYS A 855 -7.47 51.02 3.19
N THR A 856 -7.20 51.62 4.34
CA THR A 856 -5.90 52.25 4.63
C THR A 856 -4.76 51.23 4.66
N ALA A 857 -5.00 49.99 5.12
CA ALA A 857 -4.00 48.93 5.07
C ALA A 857 -3.61 48.56 3.63
N ILE A 858 -4.58 48.47 2.71
CA ILE A 858 -4.32 48.24 1.28
C ILE A 858 -3.49 49.38 0.69
N GLU A 859 -3.88 50.64 0.96
CA GLU A 859 -3.15 51.81 0.46
C GLU A 859 -1.72 51.87 1.00
N LYS A 860 -1.50 51.50 2.26
CA LYS A 860 -0.15 51.42 2.84
C LYS A 860 0.69 50.34 2.16
N PHE A 861 0.14 49.14 1.98
CA PHE A 861 0.82 48.03 1.31
C PHE A 861 1.34 48.42 -0.09
N VAL A 862 0.44 48.98 -0.90
CA VAL A 862 0.73 49.40 -2.28
C VAL A 862 1.85 50.45 -2.32
N ASN A 863 1.84 51.40 -1.37
CA ASN A 863 2.79 52.51 -1.34
C ASN A 863 4.16 52.19 -0.72
N THR A 864 4.25 51.28 0.26
CA THR A 864 5.49 51.09 1.05
C THR A 864 6.14 49.71 0.94
N THR A 865 5.37 48.65 0.70
CA THR A 865 5.84 47.27 0.91
C THR A 865 5.90 46.46 -0.39
N SER A 866 4.98 46.75 -1.33
CA SER A 866 4.81 46.00 -2.59
C SER A 866 6.11 45.80 -3.38
N LYS A 867 6.94 46.83 -3.52
CA LYS A 867 8.17 46.77 -4.32
C LYS A 867 9.26 45.88 -3.71
N GLN A 868 9.43 45.91 -2.39
CA GLN A 868 10.44 45.11 -1.70
C GLN A 868 10.06 43.62 -1.71
N GLN A 869 8.78 43.33 -1.51
CA GLN A 869 8.25 41.96 -1.55
C GLN A 869 8.43 41.33 -2.95
N LYS A 870 8.13 42.07 -4.02
CA LYS A 870 8.34 41.60 -5.39
C LYS A 870 9.80 41.24 -5.68
N ILE A 871 10.76 42.02 -5.16
CA ILE A 871 12.20 41.74 -5.35
C ILE A 871 12.60 40.43 -4.68
N LYS A 872 12.17 40.23 -3.42
CA LYS A 872 12.42 38.99 -2.66
C LYS A 872 11.86 37.76 -3.37
N GLN A 873 10.61 37.84 -3.84
CA GLN A 873 9.95 36.73 -4.53
C GLN A 873 10.68 36.35 -5.83
N ILE A 874 11.09 37.35 -6.63
CA ILE A 874 11.86 37.13 -7.86
C ILE A 874 13.23 36.49 -7.55
N ASN A 875 13.92 36.96 -6.50
CA ASN A 875 15.20 36.40 -6.07
C ASN A 875 15.08 34.94 -5.66
N HIS A 876 14.07 34.60 -4.86
CA HIS A 876 13.82 33.23 -4.42
C HIS A 876 13.54 32.29 -5.61
N GLN A 877 12.61 32.65 -6.49
CA GLN A 877 12.27 31.84 -7.66
C GLN A 877 13.47 31.62 -8.59
N THR A 878 14.30 32.64 -8.76
CA THR A 878 15.49 32.55 -9.61
C THR A 878 16.57 31.67 -8.99
N SER A 879 16.71 31.68 -7.66
CA SER A 879 17.61 30.77 -6.92
C SER A 879 17.20 29.31 -7.08
N VAL A 880 15.89 29.02 -7.00
CA VAL A 880 15.36 27.65 -7.19
C VAL A 880 15.65 27.13 -8.61
N LEU A 881 15.51 27.98 -9.62
CA LEU A 881 15.85 27.63 -11.01
C LEU A 881 17.33 27.30 -11.18
N TYR A 882 18.21 28.07 -10.54
CA TYR A 882 19.65 27.83 -10.60
C TYR A 882 20.07 26.51 -9.95
N GLU A 883 19.50 26.15 -8.79
CA GLU A 883 19.76 24.86 -8.14
C GLU A 883 19.24 23.67 -8.98
N LYS A 884 18.07 23.82 -9.62
CA LYS A 884 17.56 22.82 -10.57
C LYS A 884 18.54 22.57 -11.72
N ALA A 885 19.17 23.61 -12.25
CA ALA A 885 20.16 23.48 -13.32
C ALA A 885 21.40 22.68 -12.86
N LYS A 886 21.91 22.93 -11.64
CA LYS A 886 23.06 22.20 -11.07
C LYS A 886 22.80 20.71 -10.87
N VAL A 887 21.66 20.38 -10.28
CA VAL A 887 21.26 18.99 -10.05
C VAL A 887 21.15 18.20 -11.36
N LEU A 888 20.64 18.84 -12.42
CA LEU A 888 20.51 18.23 -13.73
C LEU A 888 21.87 17.78 -14.31
N VAL A 889 22.90 18.63 -14.25
CA VAL A 889 24.24 18.29 -14.76
C VAL A 889 24.88 17.14 -13.96
N SER A 890 24.79 17.20 -12.62
CA SER A 890 25.33 16.16 -11.73
C SER A 890 24.73 14.77 -12.01
N ASN A 891 23.42 14.72 -12.27
CA ASN A 891 22.73 13.46 -12.57
C ASN A 891 23.18 12.85 -13.91
N PHE A 892 23.45 13.69 -14.91
CA PHE A 892 23.97 13.24 -16.22
C PHE A 892 25.37 12.63 -16.12
N ASP A 893 26.29 13.22 -15.34
CA ASP A 893 27.65 12.69 -15.14
C ASP A 893 27.66 11.30 -14.49
N GLN A 894 26.81 11.11 -13.48
CA GLN A 894 26.67 9.82 -12.81
C GLN A 894 26.14 8.74 -13.76
N TYR A 895 25.16 9.11 -14.60
CA TYR A 895 24.56 8.21 -15.57
C TYR A 895 25.53 7.78 -16.67
N GLU A 896 26.38 8.69 -17.17
CA GLU A 896 27.43 8.35 -18.15
C GLU A 896 28.45 7.34 -17.60
N ASN A 897 28.89 7.52 -16.36
CA ASN A 897 29.85 6.61 -15.73
C ASN A 897 29.25 5.20 -15.55
N GLN A 898 27.99 5.11 -15.13
CA GLN A 898 27.27 3.82 -15.02
C GLN A 898 27.19 3.09 -16.37
N ILE A 899 26.92 3.82 -17.46
CA ILE A 899 26.85 3.23 -18.81
C ILE A 899 28.22 2.73 -19.27
N GLN A 900 29.32 3.43 -18.94
CA GLN A 900 30.67 2.98 -19.30
C GLN A 900 31.03 1.66 -18.59
N ILE A 901 30.79 1.57 -17.28
CA ILE A 901 31.03 0.36 -16.49
C ILE A 901 30.20 -0.81 -17.03
N ARG A 902 28.92 -0.55 -17.35
CA ARG A 902 28.02 -1.55 -17.94
C ARG A 902 28.52 -2.07 -19.29
N ASN A 903 28.93 -1.17 -20.18
CA ASN A 903 29.41 -1.53 -21.52
C ASN A 903 30.74 -2.29 -21.49
N GLN A 904 31.62 -2.02 -20.51
CA GLN A 904 32.81 -2.83 -20.29
C GLN A 904 32.43 -4.27 -19.95
N ARG A 905 31.48 -4.46 -19.02
CA ARG A 905 31.01 -5.78 -18.60
C ARG A 905 30.33 -6.56 -19.74
N TYR A 906 29.56 -5.88 -20.57
CA TYR A 906 28.98 -6.46 -21.78
C TYR A 906 30.03 -6.96 -22.77
N SER A 907 31.14 -6.24 -22.90
CA SER A 907 32.22 -6.62 -23.81
C SER A 907 32.90 -7.93 -23.38
N GLU A 908 33.04 -8.14 -22.07
CA GLU A 908 33.52 -9.39 -21.48
C GLU A 908 32.54 -10.55 -21.76
N TRP A 909 31.26 -10.38 -21.44
CA TRP A 909 30.23 -11.41 -21.61
C TRP A 909 29.92 -11.77 -23.07
N LEU A 910 30.08 -10.84 -24.01
CA LEU A 910 29.96 -11.12 -25.44
C LEU A 910 31.04 -12.09 -25.95
N THR A 911 32.17 -12.22 -25.23
CA THR A 911 33.29 -13.09 -25.61
C THR A 911 33.15 -14.49 -25.04
N SER A 912 32.78 -14.63 -23.76
CA SER A 912 32.73 -15.92 -23.05
C SER A 912 31.32 -16.51 -22.88
N GLY A 913 30.26 -15.71 -23.09
CA GLY A 913 28.91 -16.05 -22.64
C GLY A 913 28.70 -15.71 -21.15
N PRO A 914 27.50 -15.24 -20.75
CA PRO A 914 27.17 -15.01 -19.34
C PRO A 914 27.12 -16.29 -18.51
N ILE A 915 26.51 -17.36 -19.04
CA ILE A 915 26.43 -18.67 -18.38
C ILE A 915 27.61 -19.53 -18.84
N ASP A 916 28.45 -19.94 -17.89
CA ASP A 916 29.56 -20.85 -18.16
C ASP A 916 29.05 -22.28 -18.40
N LEU A 917 29.58 -22.95 -19.43
CA LEU A 917 29.30 -24.35 -19.73
C LEU A 917 29.75 -25.30 -18.61
N THR A 918 30.65 -24.89 -17.71
CA THR A 918 31.00 -25.66 -16.51
C THR A 918 29.80 -25.91 -15.59
N VAL A 919 28.78 -25.06 -15.62
CA VAL A 919 27.50 -25.26 -14.89
C VAL A 919 26.86 -26.59 -15.27
N LYS A 920 26.84 -26.93 -16.57
CA LYS A 920 26.31 -28.20 -17.07
C LYS A 920 27.04 -29.39 -16.45
N ASP A 921 28.38 -29.36 -16.45
CA ASP A 921 29.18 -30.47 -15.92
C ASP A 921 28.95 -30.67 -14.41
N ASN A 922 28.75 -29.57 -13.66
CA ASN A 922 28.44 -29.63 -12.24
C ASN A 922 27.04 -30.19 -11.96
N VAL A 923 26.02 -29.74 -12.69
CA VAL A 923 24.64 -30.23 -12.55
C VAL A 923 24.57 -31.72 -12.89
N ILE A 924 25.18 -32.14 -14.00
CA ILE A 924 25.20 -33.55 -14.40
C ILE A 924 25.92 -34.42 -13.36
N ARG A 925 27.05 -33.94 -12.82
CA ARG A 925 27.75 -34.67 -11.76
C ARG A 925 26.89 -34.82 -10.50
N SER A 926 26.29 -33.74 -10.01
CA SER A 926 25.41 -33.79 -8.84
C SER A 926 24.24 -34.75 -9.03
N VAL A 927 23.64 -34.79 -10.22
CA VAL A 927 22.53 -35.71 -10.53
C VAL A 927 23.00 -37.18 -10.53
N LYS A 928 24.23 -37.46 -10.98
CA LYS A 928 24.83 -38.80 -10.85
C LYS A 928 25.07 -39.18 -9.39
N ASP A 929 25.54 -38.24 -8.58
CA ASP A 929 25.75 -38.47 -7.14
C ASP A 929 24.41 -38.75 -6.42
N ILE A 930 23.36 -37.99 -6.73
CA ILE A 930 21.99 -38.23 -6.23
C ILE A 930 21.51 -39.63 -6.64
N LEU A 931 21.73 -40.06 -7.89
CA LEU A 931 21.36 -41.39 -8.34
C LEU A 931 22.03 -42.47 -7.49
N THR A 932 23.35 -42.41 -7.32
CA THR A 932 24.11 -43.39 -6.53
C THR A 932 23.67 -43.40 -5.07
N GLU A 933 23.30 -42.25 -4.50
CA GLU A 933 22.72 -42.18 -3.16
C GLU A 933 21.35 -42.87 -3.11
N GLN A 934 20.45 -42.57 -4.04
CA GLN A 934 19.11 -43.15 -4.08
C GLN A 934 19.16 -44.68 -4.25
N THR A 935 20.06 -45.19 -5.11
CA THR A 935 20.24 -46.64 -5.29
C THR A 935 20.86 -47.30 -4.07
N THR A 936 21.81 -46.64 -3.41
CA THR A 936 22.40 -47.12 -2.14
C THR A 936 21.36 -47.18 -1.03
N TYR A 937 20.56 -46.12 -0.87
CA TYR A 937 19.46 -46.09 0.10
C TYR A 937 18.42 -47.16 -0.19
N LEU A 938 18.11 -47.40 -1.47
CA LEU A 938 17.20 -48.46 -1.88
C LEU A 938 17.74 -49.85 -1.50
N LYS A 939 19.03 -50.12 -1.70
CA LYS A 939 19.67 -51.37 -1.26
C LYS A 939 19.52 -51.58 0.25
N ASP A 940 19.78 -50.56 1.07
CA ASP A 940 19.62 -50.63 2.53
C ASP A 940 18.14 -50.80 2.95
N LYS A 941 17.25 -50.04 2.32
CA LYS A 941 15.80 -50.10 2.57
C LYS A 941 15.26 -51.49 2.26
N MET A 942 15.63 -52.08 1.12
CA MET A 942 15.25 -53.44 0.75
C MET A 942 15.81 -54.46 1.74
N LYS A 943 17.07 -54.29 2.19
CA LYS A 943 17.68 -55.16 3.20
C LYS A 943 16.85 -55.24 4.49
N ILE A 944 16.27 -54.12 4.93
CA ILE A 944 15.42 -54.10 6.14
C ILE A 944 14.04 -54.67 5.84
N GLN A 945 13.40 -54.16 4.78
CA GLN A 945 12.00 -54.44 4.47
C GLN A 945 11.75 -55.89 4.05
N LEU A 946 12.76 -56.58 3.52
CA LEU A 946 12.63 -57.95 3.07
C LEU A 946 12.30 -58.90 4.23
N TYR A 947 12.81 -58.66 5.44
CA TYR A 947 12.45 -59.46 6.61
C TYR A 947 10.98 -59.33 7.01
N ASP A 948 10.40 -58.14 6.83
CA ASP A 948 8.99 -57.91 7.13
C ASP A 948 8.10 -58.61 6.10
N VAL A 949 8.45 -58.49 4.81
CA VAL A 949 7.77 -59.20 3.71
C VAL A 949 7.88 -60.73 3.90
N LEU A 950 9.06 -61.23 4.29
CA LEU A 950 9.25 -62.65 4.61
C LEU A 950 8.38 -63.12 5.77
N LYS A 951 8.32 -62.34 6.86
CA LYS A 951 7.48 -62.67 8.02
C LYS A 951 6.01 -62.62 7.67
N GLU A 952 5.56 -61.63 6.91
CA GLU A 952 4.17 -61.46 6.54
C GLU A 952 3.68 -62.62 5.65
N GLU A 953 4.40 -62.92 4.58
CA GLU A 953 4.04 -63.97 3.60
C GLU A 953 4.16 -65.39 4.19
N ILE A 954 5.18 -65.65 5.02
CA ILE A 954 5.40 -66.99 5.59
C ILE A 954 4.49 -67.26 6.80
N ASN A 955 4.04 -66.24 7.53
CA ASN A 955 3.15 -66.44 8.69
C ASN A 955 1.65 -66.46 8.33
N THR A 956 1.26 -66.02 7.14
CA THR A 956 -0.17 -65.88 6.74
C THR A 956 -0.72 -67.03 5.90
N SER A 957 0.12 -67.89 5.30
CA SER A 957 -0.34 -68.84 4.29
C SER A 957 -0.07 -70.31 4.65
N SER A 958 -1.06 -71.18 4.37
CA SER A 958 -1.03 -72.62 4.68
C SER A 958 -0.48 -73.50 3.54
N ASP A 959 -0.25 -72.93 2.34
CA ASP A 959 0.31 -73.60 1.17
C ASP A 959 1.61 -72.92 0.69
N LEU A 960 2.71 -73.65 0.81
CA LEU A 960 4.07 -73.22 0.50
C LEU A 960 4.31 -72.92 -0.98
N SER A 961 3.51 -73.47 -1.90
CA SER A 961 3.62 -73.19 -3.34
C SER A 961 3.06 -71.82 -3.72
N ILE A 962 2.04 -71.36 -2.99
CA ILE A 962 1.40 -70.05 -3.16
C ILE A 962 2.27 -68.94 -2.55
N VAL A 963 2.92 -69.22 -1.41
CA VAL A 963 3.87 -68.30 -0.75
C VAL A 963 5.01 -67.90 -1.67
N HIS A 964 5.50 -68.82 -2.50
CA HIS A 964 6.61 -68.53 -3.40
C HIS A 964 6.28 -67.43 -4.42
N GLN A 965 5.14 -67.56 -5.12
CA GLN A 965 4.72 -66.55 -6.10
C GLN A 965 4.30 -65.24 -5.43
N SER A 966 3.58 -65.31 -4.30
CA SER A 966 3.14 -64.14 -3.55
C SER A 966 4.33 -63.31 -3.04
N TYR A 967 5.34 -63.97 -2.46
CA TYR A 967 6.56 -63.33 -2.00
C TYR A 967 7.34 -62.65 -3.14
N LEU A 968 7.58 -63.35 -4.25
CA LEU A 968 8.29 -62.76 -5.38
C LEU A 968 7.53 -61.58 -5.99
N HIS A 969 6.20 -61.67 -6.06
CA HIS A 969 5.37 -60.57 -6.54
C HIS A 969 5.42 -59.36 -5.59
N ALA A 970 5.35 -59.58 -4.28
CA ALA A 970 5.46 -58.52 -3.28
C ALA A 970 6.83 -57.82 -3.32
N VAL A 971 7.92 -58.58 -3.47
CA VAL A 971 9.28 -58.05 -3.63
C VAL A 971 9.40 -57.25 -4.94
N GLN A 972 8.89 -57.79 -6.05
CA GLN A 972 8.91 -57.13 -7.35
C GLN A 972 8.10 -55.84 -7.36
N GLN A 973 6.89 -55.85 -6.80
CA GLN A 973 6.03 -54.68 -6.69
C GLN A 973 6.72 -53.58 -5.89
N LYS A 974 7.29 -53.91 -4.73
CA LYS A 974 7.95 -52.95 -3.85
C LYS A 974 9.19 -52.34 -4.50
N LEU A 975 9.99 -53.14 -5.18
CA LEU A 975 11.14 -52.64 -5.94
C LEU A 975 10.69 -51.72 -7.08
N ASN A 976 9.65 -52.10 -7.84
CA ASN A 976 9.13 -51.30 -8.93
C ASN A 976 8.68 -49.92 -8.44
N GLU A 977 7.88 -49.86 -7.37
CA GLU A 977 7.39 -48.61 -6.78
C GLU A 977 8.54 -47.67 -6.42
N ASP A 978 9.61 -48.19 -5.81
CA ASP A 978 10.77 -47.38 -5.46
C ASP A 978 11.59 -46.94 -6.69
N LEU A 979 11.83 -47.82 -7.67
CA LEU A 979 12.56 -47.48 -8.90
C LEU A 979 11.82 -46.40 -9.72
N TYR A 980 10.49 -46.44 -9.78
CA TYR A 980 9.69 -45.42 -10.46
C TYR A 980 9.84 -44.02 -9.85
N LEU A 981 10.13 -43.92 -8.54
CA LEU A 981 10.27 -42.65 -7.84
C LEU A 981 11.65 -42.00 -8.00
N ILE A 982 12.66 -42.73 -8.48
CA ILE A 982 14.01 -42.20 -8.64
C ILE A 982 14.06 -41.17 -9.78
N MET A 983 13.51 -41.47 -10.95
CA MET A 983 13.58 -40.59 -12.13
C MET A 983 12.98 -39.19 -11.89
N PRO A 984 11.77 -39.03 -11.29
CA PRO A 984 11.23 -37.71 -10.97
C PRO A 984 12.10 -36.93 -9.98
N ARG A 985 12.74 -37.61 -9.02
CA ARG A 985 13.66 -36.97 -8.06
C ARG A 985 14.92 -36.47 -8.75
N LEU A 986 15.46 -37.24 -9.71
CA LEU A 986 16.62 -36.81 -10.50
C LEU A 986 16.29 -35.59 -11.35
N ASN A 987 15.15 -35.58 -12.04
CA ASN A 987 14.72 -34.41 -12.81
C ASN A 987 14.54 -33.17 -11.93
N LYS A 988 13.93 -33.32 -10.74
CA LYS A 988 13.85 -32.22 -9.76
C LYS A 988 15.23 -31.76 -9.30
N GLY A 989 16.17 -32.70 -9.11
CA GLY A 989 17.56 -32.41 -8.81
C GLY A 989 18.26 -31.58 -9.90
N VAL A 990 18.03 -31.90 -11.18
CA VAL A 990 18.56 -31.09 -12.31
C VAL A 990 18.07 -29.65 -12.21
N GLN A 991 16.76 -29.45 -12.04
CA GLN A 991 16.14 -28.13 -11.98
C GLN A 991 16.67 -27.31 -10.79
N LEU A 992 16.68 -27.90 -9.59
CA LEU A 992 17.16 -27.23 -8.38
C LEU A 992 18.63 -26.82 -8.50
N ASN A 993 19.49 -27.75 -8.92
CA ASN A 993 20.93 -27.49 -9.03
C ASN A 993 21.24 -26.44 -10.11
N PHE A 994 20.56 -26.48 -11.25
CA PHE A 994 20.75 -25.48 -12.31
C PHE A 994 20.29 -24.08 -11.86
N ASN A 995 19.12 -24.00 -11.23
CA ASN A 995 18.55 -22.74 -10.76
C ASN A 995 19.42 -22.13 -9.65
N GLN A 996 19.93 -22.95 -8.72
CA GLN A 996 20.87 -22.51 -7.68
C GLN A 996 22.20 -22.02 -8.27
N ALA A 997 22.73 -22.72 -9.28
CA ALA A 997 23.97 -22.31 -9.96
C ALA A 997 23.81 -20.99 -10.74
N SER A 998 22.60 -20.71 -11.25
CA SER A 998 22.31 -19.53 -12.09
C SER A 998 21.81 -18.32 -11.29
N GLN A 999 21.40 -18.49 -10.03
CA GLN A 999 20.76 -17.44 -9.23
C GLN A 999 21.61 -16.17 -9.08
N VAL A 1000 22.91 -16.34 -8.81
CA VAL A 1000 23.87 -15.23 -8.70
C VAL A 1000 23.99 -14.48 -10.02
N LEU A 1001 24.07 -15.22 -11.13
CA LEU A 1001 24.18 -14.64 -12.47
C LEU A 1001 22.90 -13.87 -12.83
N SER A 1002 21.71 -14.38 -12.50
CA SER A 1002 20.45 -13.65 -12.69
C SER A 1002 20.47 -12.28 -12.02
N LYS A 1003 20.95 -12.18 -10.77
CA LYS A 1003 21.06 -10.90 -10.06
C LYS A 1003 22.09 -9.96 -10.71
N GLN A 1004 23.21 -10.51 -11.17
CA GLN A 1004 24.21 -9.73 -11.90
C GLN A 1004 23.68 -9.20 -13.25
N LEU A 1005 22.91 -10.00 -13.97
CA LEU A 1005 22.28 -9.60 -15.23
C LEU A 1005 21.26 -8.48 -15.01
N GLU A 1006 20.42 -8.59 -13.97
CA GLU A 1006 19.45 -7.55 -13.60
C GLU A 1006 20.12 -6.22 -13.24
N GLN A 1007 21.21 -6.25 -12.48
CA GLN A 1007 22.02 -5.06 -12.17
C GLN A 1007 22.62 -4.40 -13.42
N GLN A 1008 22.77 -5.17 -14.50
CA GLN A 1008 23.21 -4.65 -15.80
C GLN A 1008 22.02 -4.37 -16.73
N GLU A 1009 20.77 -4.42 -16.24
CA GLU A 1009 19.53 -4.24 -16.99
C GLU A 1009 19.27 -5.30 -18.08
N ILE A 1010 19.75 -6.53 -17.87
CA ILE A 1010 19.42 -7.69 -18.69
C ILE A 1010 18.42 -8.53 -17.92
N TYR A 1011 17.19 -8.57 -18.44
CA TYR A 1011 16.08 -9.28 -17.83
C TYR A 1011 15.80 -10.55 -18.63
N GLU A 1012 16.45 -11.65 -18.24
CA GLU A 1012 16.29 -12.97 -18.87
C GLU A 1012 15.99 -14.01 -17.79
N ASP A 1013 14.91 -14.80 -17.95
CA ASP A 1013 14.61 -15.92 -17.05
C ASP A 1013 15.60 -17.05 -17.29
N LEU A 1014 16.45 -17.33 -16.30
CA LEU A 1014 17.43 -18.41 -16.34
C LEU A 1014 16.91 -19.72 -15.73
N GLN A 1015 15.62 -19.85 -15.41
CA GLN A 1015 15.10 -21.08 -14.82
C GLN A 1015 15.02 -22.25 -15.82
N TYR A 1016 15.63 -23.38 -15.46
CA TYR A 1016 15.50 -24.62 -16.22
C TYR A 1016 14.26 -25.39 -15.77
N LYS A 1017 13.28 -25.52 -16.67
CA LYS A 1017 11.96 -26.14 -16.40
C LYS A 1017 11.77 -27.49 -17.10
N ASP A 1018 12.67 -27.86 -18.01
CA ASP A 1018 12.57 -29.09 -18.80
C ASP A 1018 12.96 -30.34 -18.00
N GLN A 1019 12.52 -31.50 -18.49
CA GLN A 1019 12.91 -32.80 -17.96
C GLN A 1019 14.13 -33.34 -18.72
N LEU A 1020 15.18 -33.69 -17.99
CA LEU A 1020 16.37 -34.31 -18.55
C LEU A 1020 16.08 -35.76 -18.96
N LEU A 1021 15.39 -36.51 -18.11
CA LEU A 1021 15.09 -37.94 -18.22
C LEU A 1021 13.59 -38.19 -18.40
N ASN A 1022 13.20 -39.13 -19.28
CA ASN A 1022 11.80 -39.54 -19.44
C ASN A 1022 11.56 -40.89 -18.75
N PRO A 1023 10.53 -41.04 -17.88
CA PRO A 1023 10.19 -42.30 -17.22
C PRO A 1023 10.02 -43.50 -18.17
N ASN A 1024 9.66 -43.25 -19.44
CA ASN A 1024 9.43 -44.30 -20.43
C ASN A 1024 10.72 -44.80 -21.11
N ASP A 1025 11.87 -44.16 -20.88
CA ASP A 1025 13.14 -44.55 -21.51
C ASP A 1025 13.75 -45.81 -20.87
N VAL A 1026 13.30 -46.19 -19.67
CA VAL A 1026 13.75 -47.38 -18.93
C VAL A 1026 12.59 -48.35 -18.73
N SER A 1027 12.80 -49.60 -19.16
CA SER A 1027 11.80 -50.67 -19.00
C SER A 1027 11.98 -51.37 -17.65
N ILE A 1028 11.51 -50.77 -16.56
CA ILE A 1028 11.64 -51.30 -15.19
C ILE A 1028 11.11 -52.74 -15.07
N SER A 1029 10.02 -53.07 -15.77
CA SER A 1029 9.47 -54.43 -15.80
C SER A 1029 10.48 -55.48 -16.29
N LYS A 1030 11.25 -55.17 -17.35
CA LYS A 1030 12.26 -56.09 -17.89
C LYS A 1030 13.43 -56.29 -16.95
N LEU A 1031 13.81 -55.25 -16.21
CA LEU A 1031 14.88 -55.34 -15.20
C LEU A 1031 14.44 -56.19 -14.02
N THR A 1032 13.19 -56.06 -13.60
CA THR A 1032 12.67 -56.79 -12.43
C THR A 1032 12.22 -58.22 -12.72
N ASP A 1033 12.11 -58.63 -13.99
CA ASP A 1033 11.85 -60.02 -14.39
C ASP A 1033 12.93 -61.00 -13.85
N GLU A 1034 14.15 -60.52 -13.57
CA GLU A 1034 15.20 -61.33 -12.94
C GLU A 1034 14.83 -61.84 -11.54
N ILE A 1035 13.86 -61.20 -10.86
CA ILE A 1035 13.35 -61.63 -9.54
C ILE A 1035 12.67 -63.00 -9.65
N HIS A 1036 12.08 -63.36 -10.80
CA HIS A 1036 11.46 -64.66 -11.01
C HIS A 1036 12.47 -65.83 -11.07
N ILE A 1037 13.77 -65.54 -11.15
CA ILE A 1037 14.85 -66.54 -11.11
C ILE A 1037 15.11 -67.02 -9.67
N ILE A 1038 14.69 -66.25 -8.66
CA ILE A 1038 14.86 -66.60 -7.25
C ILE A 1038 14.03 -67.84 -6.93
N ASN A 1039 14.69 -68.89 -6.43
CA ASN A 1039 14.02 -70.13 -5.97
C ASN A 1039 14.18 -70.27 -4.45
N LEU A 1040 13.04 -70.35 -3.74
CA LEU A 1040 12.97 -70.50 -2.28
C LEU A 1040 13.26 -71.93 -1.79
N GLY A 1041 13.29 -72.93 -2.68
CA GLY A 1041 13.50 -74.33 -2.33
C GLY A 1041 12.30 -74.99 -1.63
N ASN A 1042 12.45 -76.28 -1.29
CA ASN A 1042 11.42 -77.03 -0.56
C ASN A 1042 11.48 -76.74 0.95
N ILE A 1043 10.65 -75.83 1.44
CA ILE A 1043 10.54 -75.50 2.87
C ILE A 1043 9.87 -76.66 3.63
N LYS A 1044 10.56 -77.25 4.60
CA LYS A 1044 10.03 -78.35 5.41
C LYS A 1044 9.24 -77.81 6.59
N GLN A 1045 8.11 -78.43 6.92
CA GLN A 1045 7.24 -78.05 8.06
C GLN A 1045 8.01 -77.98 9.40
N LYS A 1046 9.06 -78.80 9.59
CA LYS A 1046 9.93 -78.77 10.78
C LYS A 1046 10.76 -77.48 10.90
N GLN A 1047 11.13 -76.85 9.78
CA GLN A 1047 11.87 -75.57 9.76
C GLN A 1047 11.00 -74.41 10.21
N LEU A 1048 9.67 -74.48 10.00
CA LEU A 1048 8.73 -73.43 10.40
C LEU A 1048 8.32 -73.52 11.89
N MET A 1049 8.49 -74.68 12.52
CA MET A 1049 8.06 -74.96 13.91
C MET A 1049 9.18 -74.73 14.95
N HIS A 1050 10.45 -74.80 14.55
CA HIS A 1050 11.59 -74.55 15.43
C HIS A 1050 12.18 -73.16 15.19
N GLN A 1051 12.23 -72.35 16.24
CA GLN A 1051 12.62 -70.94 16.16
C GLN A 1051 14.02 -70.75 15.54
N THR A 1052 15.00 -71.59 15.89
CA THR A 1052 16.37 -71.53 15.34
C THR A 1052 16.42 -71.86 13.84
N LEU A 1053 15.73 -72.94 13.42
CA LEU A 1053 15.68 -73.36 12.02
C LEU A 1053 14.85 -72.38 11.16
N LYS A 1054 13.90 -71.69 11.76
CA LYS A 1054 13.08 -70.65 11.12
C LYS A 1054 13.92 -69.40 10.85
N THR A 1055 14.76 -69.00 11.80
CA THR A 1055 15.71 -67.90 11.61
C THR A 1055 16.72 -68.22 10.53
N GLU A 1056 17.34 -69.41 10.55
CA GLU A 1056 18.29 -69.84 9.50
C GLU A 1056 17.65 -69.83 8.10
N LEU A 1057 16.40 -70.26 7.97
CA LEU A 1057 15.65 -70.23 6.72
C LEU A 1057 15.37 -68.79 6.24
N TYR A 1058 15.02 -67.90 7.16
CA TYR A 1058 14.79 -66.49 6.83
C TYR A 1058 16.06 -65.82 6.35
N ASP A 1059 17.19 -66.08 7.01
CA ASP A 1059 18.48 -65.52 6.65
C ASP A 1059 18.94 -66.03 5.27
N GLU A 1060 18.76 -67.33 4.96
CA GLU A 1060 19.11 -67.91 3.65
C GLU A 1060 18.28 -67.30 2.50
N ILE A 1061 16.96 -67.18 2.68
CA ILE A 1061 16.08 -66.59 1.67
C ILE A 1061 16.38 -65.10 1.49
N HIS A 1062 16.62 -64.40 2.60
CA HIS A 1062 16.95 -62.99 2.63
C HIS A 1062 18.23 -62.70 1.87
N GLU A 1063 19.32 -63.42 2.17
CA GLU A 1063 20.62 -63.24 1.53
C GLU A 1063 20.54 -63.48 0.01
N LYS A 1064 19.88 -64.58 -0.39
CA LYS A 1064 19.72 -64.94 -1.80
C LYS A 1064 18.90 -63.93 -2.58
N THR A 1065 17.82 -63.42 -1.97
CA THR A 1065 16.97 -62.41 -2.62
C THR A 1065 17.69 -61.08 -2.69
N MET A 1066 18.39 -60.67 -1.63
CA MET A 1066 19.19 -59.44 -1.63
C MET A 1066 20.27 -59.45 -2.71
N GLN A 1067 20.91 -60.59 -2.97
CA GLN A 1067 21.93 -60.68 -4.01
C GLN A 1067 21.35 -60.45 -5.42
N THR A 1068 20.17 -60.96 -5.71
CA THR A 1068 19.45 -60.66 -6.96
C THR A 1068 19.02 -59.20 -7.02
N LEU A 1069 18.46 -58.65 -5.94
CA LEU A 1069 18.01 -57.25 -5.90
C LEU A 1069 19.17 -56.26 -6.10
N ILE A 1070 20.35 -56.53 -5.53
CA ILE A 1070 21.54 -55.71 -5.72
C ILE A 1070 21.92 -55.65 -7.20
N ASN A 1071 21.93 -56.79 -7.90
CA ASN A 1071 22.23 -56.83 -9.34
C ASN A 1071 21.20 -56.04 -10.17
N VAL A 1072 19.91 -56.20 -9.89
CA VAL A 1072 18.84 -55.47 -10.59
C VAL A 1072 18.97 -53.96 -10.38
N ILE A 1073 19.26 -53.53 -9.14
CA ILE A 1073 19.47 -52.11 -8.83
C ILE A 1073 20.72 -51.57 -9.54
N GLU A 1074 21.79 -52.35 -9.66
CA GLU A 1074 23.01 -51.96 -10.38
C GLU A 1074 22.79 -51.88 -11.90
N MET A 1075 21.99 -52.78 -12.48
CA MET A 1075 21.60 -52.69 -13.88
C MET A 1075 20.78 -51.42 -14.15
N TYR A 1076 19.81 -51.13 -13.27
CA TYR A 1076 19.04 -49.89 -13.33
C TYR A 1076 19.94 -48.65 -13.22
N GLU A 1077 20.85 -48.61 -12.24
CA GLU A 1077 21.79 -47.50 -12.05
C GLU A 1077 22.61 -47.23 -13.32
N ASN A 1078 23.14 -48.29 -13.94
CA ASN A 1078 23.92 -48.17 -15.17
C ASN A 1078 23.09 -47.68 -16.37
N GLU A 1079 21.84 -48.12 -16.53
CA GLU A 1079 20.95 -47.61 -17.58
C GLU A 1079 20.66 -46.12 -17.39
N ILE A 1080 20.39 -45.69 -16.16
CA ILE A 1080 20.11 -44.28 -15.86
C ILE A 1080 21.37 -43.42 -16.05
N LEU A 1081 22.55 -43.88 -15.61
CA LEU A 1081 23.82 -43.17 -15.83
C LEU A 1081 24.06 -42.89 -17.31
N LYS A 1082 23.81 -43.88 -18.17
CA LYS A 1082 23.93 -43.72 -19.62
C LYS A 1082 22.92 -42.70 -20.15
N LEU A 1083 21.67 -42.75 -19.72
CA LEU A 1083 20.65 -41.78 -20.12
C LEU A 1083 20.97 -40.36 -19.67
N ILE A 1084 21.57 -40.18 -18.49
CA ILE A 1084 22.04 -38.86 -18.02
C ILE A 1084 23.11 -38.31 -18.98
N ASP A 1085 24.08 -39.14 -19.37
CA ASP A 1085 25.14 -38.73 -20.30
C ASP A 1085 24.61 -38.41 -21.70
N ASP A 1086 23.72 -39.27 -22.24
CA ASP A 1086 23.12 -39.08 -23.56
C ASP A 1086 22.24 -37.81 -23.61
N ASN A 1087 21.54 -37.49 -22.51
CA ASN A 1087 20.66 -36.32 -22.43
C ASN A 1087 21.35 -35.03 -21.97
N ALA A 1088 22.61 -35.07 -21.52
CA ALA A 1088 23.35 -33.89 -21.05
C ALA A 1088 23.44 -32.78 -22.10
N ILE A 1089 23.37 -33.12 -23.39
CA ILE A 1089 23.36 -32.16 -24.50
C ILE A 1089 22.14 -31.22 -24.49
N LYS A 1090 20.99 -31.66 -23.94
CA LYS A 1090 19.80 -30.82 -23.80
C LYS A 1090 20.09 -29.60 -22.93
N LEU A 1091 20.87 -29.79 -21.86
CA LEU A 1091 21.26 -28.72 -20.96
C LEU A 1091 22.28 -27.78 -21.60
N SER A 1092 23.22 -28.30 -22.40
CA SER A 1092 24.13 -27.46 -23.20
C SER A 1092 23.36 -26.55 -24.16
N ASN A 1093 22.41 -27.11 -24.91
CA ASN A 1093 21.62 -26.37 -25.90
C ASN A 1093 20.82 -25.24 -25.24
N TYR A 1094 20.23 -25.50 -24.07
CA TYR A 1094 19.50 -24.49 -23.29
C TYR A 1094 20.42 -23.33 -22.86
N ILE A 1095 21.62 -23.64 -22.35
CA ILE A 1095 22.62 -22.64 -21.96
C ILE A 1095 23.03 -21.77 -23.17
N GLU A 1096 23.32 -22.40 -24.31
CA GLU A 1096 23.71 -21.70 -25.53
C GLU A 1096 22.60 -20.79 -26.07
N GLU A 1097 21.35 -21.25 -26.03
CA GLU A 1097 20.18 -20.46 -26.44
C GLU A 1097 20.02 -19.21 -25.56
N LYS A 1098 20.12 -19.37 -24.24
CA LYS A 1098 20.04 -18.24 -23.29
C LYS A 1098 21.19 -17.25 -23.48
N ASN A 1099 22.42 -17.74 -23.63
CA ASN A 1099 23.57 -16.89 -23.92
C ASN A 1099 23.38 -16.08 -25.22
N LYS A 1100 22.80 -16.69 -26.25
CA LYS A 1100 22.51 -16.02 -27.52
C LYS A 1100 21.46 -14.91 -27.38
N MET A 1101 20.38 -15.13 -26.62
CA MET A 1101 19.36 -14.12 -26.34
C MET A 1101 19.97 -12.92 -25.60
N MET A 1102 20.75 -13.18 -24.54
CA MET A 1102 21.41 -12.13 -23.77
C MET A 1102 22.43 -11.34 -24.61
N HIS A 1103 23.19 -12.00 -25.49
CA HIS A 1103 24.11 -11.33 -26.41
C HIS A 1103 23.40 -10.36 -27.35
N GLN A 1104 22.19 -10.68 -27.80
CA GLN A 1104 21.40 -9.78 -28.63
C GLN A 1104 21.03 -8.52 -27.85
N THR A 1105 20.46 -8.67 -26.66
CA THR A 1105 20.09 -7.56 -25.78
C THR A 1105 21.27 -6.66 -25.42
N MET A 1106 22.43 -7.25 -25.13
CA MET A 1106 23.67 -6.51 -24.88
C MET A 1106 24.07 -5.64 -26.07
N ARG A 1107 24.05 -6.19 -27.29
CA ARG A 1107 24.40 -5.44 -28.51
C ARG A 1107 23.43 -4.29 -28.77
N GLU A 1108 22.13 -4.48 -28.55
CA GLU A 1108 21.11 -3.44 -28.69
C GLU A 1108 21.35 -2.29 -27.69
N LYS A 1109 21.62 -2.61 -26.42
CA LYS A 1109 21.91 -1.60 -25.39
C LYS A 1109 23.23 -0.85 -25.61
N MET A 1110 24.27 -1.50 -26.13
CA MET A 1110 25.55 -0.84 -26.45
C MET A 1110 25.44 0.16 -27.61
N GLN A 1111 24.41 0.04 -28.46
CA GLN A 1111 24.19 0.94 -29.60
C GLN A 1111 23.46 2.23 -29.21
N GLN A 1112 22.84 2.30 -28.02
CA GLN A 1112 22.19 3.50 -27.53
C GLN A 1112 23.24 4.57 -27.20
N LYS A 1113 23.12 5.73 -27.85
CA LYS A 1113 23.92 6.92 -27.54
C LYS A 1113 23.12 7.85 -26.66
N ILE A 1114 23.76 8.39 -25.62
CA ILE A 1114 23.19 9.45 -24.80
C ILE A 1114 23.28 10.75 -25.60
N ASP A 1115 22.18 11.48 -25.66
CA ASP A 1115 22.16 12.84 -26.20
C ASP A 1115 22.66 13.81 -25.12
N ASN A 1116 23.88 14.31 -25.30
CA ASN A 1116 24.53 15.20 -24.34
C ASN A 1116 24.23 16.68 -24.59
N THR A 1117 23.41 17.01 -25.59
CA THR A 1117 23.16 18.39 -26.01
C THR A 1117 22.60 19.24 -24.86
N LEU A 1118 21.64 18.72 -24.10
CA LEU A 1118 21.06 19.43 -22.95
C LEU A 1118 22.06 19.67 -21.82
N LYS A 1119 22.93 18.69 -21.54
CA LYS A 1119 23.97 18.81 -20.50
C LYS A 1119 24.97 19.90 -20.86
N GLU A 1120 25.39 19.96 -22.12
CA GLU A 1120 26.31 20.98 -22.65
C GLU A 1120 25.69 22.38 -22.57
N GLU A 1121 24.44 22.54 -23.03
CA GLU A 1121 23.70 23.80 -22.95
C GLU A 1121 23.57 24.31 -21.50
N VAL A 1122 23.19 23.44 -20.56
CA VAL A 1122 23.01 23.81 -19.15
C VAL A 1122 24.34 24.11 -18.47
N SER A 1123 25.40 23.33 -18.77
CA SER A 1123 26.73 23.56 -18.18
C SER A 1123 27.34 24.88 -18.66
N GLU A 1124 27.18 25.21 -19.94
CA GLU A 1124 27.64 26.49 -20.49
C GLU A 1124 26.90 27.68 -19.86
N ALA A 1125 25.58 27.54 -19.62
CA ALA A 1125 24.79 28.54 -18.93
C ALA A 1125 25.23 28.74 -17.47
N ILE A 1126 25.44 27.66 -16.72
CA ILE A 1126 25.92 27.73 -15.32
C ILE A 1126 27.30 28.40 -15.26
N GLN A 1127 28.22 28.04 -16.16
CA GLN A 1127 29.57 28.60 -16.19
C GLN A 1127 29.56 30.11 -16.46
N LYS A 1128 28.62 30.61 -17.28
CA LYS A 1128 28.44 32.04 -17.53
C LYS A 1128 27.83 32.79 -16.32
N ILE A 1129 27.05 32.11 -15.48
CA ILE A 1129 26.45 32.68 -14.25
C ILE A 1129 27.47 32.80 -13.12
N GLU A 1130 28.41 31.85 -13.03
CA GLU A 1130 29.44 31.82 -11.99
C GLU A 1130 30.63 32.78 -12.22
N VAL A 1131 30.74 33.33 -13.44
CA VAL A 1131 31.74 34.33 -13.86
C VAL A 1131 31.19 35.73 -13.68
#